data_AF-A0A3M9YXY9-F1
#
_entry.id   AF-A0A3M9YXY9-F1
#
_cell.length_a   1.000
_cell.length_b   1.000
_cell.length_c   1.000
_cell.angle_alpha   90.00
_cell.angle_beta   90.00
_cell.angle_gamma   90.00
#
_symmetry.space_group_name_H-M   'P 1'
#
loop_
_entity.id
_entity.type
_entity.pdbx_description
1 polymer ?
#
loop_
_entity_poly.entity_id
_entity_poly.type
_entity_poly.pdbx_seq_one_letter_code
_entity_poly.pdbx_strand_id
1 'polypeptide(L)'
;MLTLSKENIRLQASAQNKEDAIQQVGTLLVQSGHMQADYVASMLRREQVANTYLGNGIAIPHGLPDDRTLIHQTGIAVLQLPAGVEWNAGEVVRLVVGIAAKSDEHLEILANLTHVLGDEAAIQQMATTTEPFEIIRRLTQPSASSSGPESEPDLAHAVEVELPPGAGLHARPATVLVNLAKEFQSEIRVRYGQQTANAKSLISLLKLGVEGGQTIRLMADGEDATAALTALKSAVAAGLEDEAEALPAFSSNRNLQFTTPAIAGIAASPGLVIGPVYQLQRRQIQFVETAADPEAEKLRLGQAIETARAELQDLYDSVKAKAGAAQAAIFQAHQEFLADPELQDAAVALLANQRSAAWAWRQAYEQRAAALEQLSDPLLAQRATDLRDVGERVLRQLGETVTAEAESPSEPVILIAEDLTPSDTAGLDPALTLGFCTAYGGPTSHSAIIARSLDIPAIVGAGPAVLNLANGTRCILDGETGNLYPNPSEADLATASQAQADLQAMRQAEKLACYQPALMTDGHRVEVVANIGAVAEAEQAVNAGAEGVGLLRTEFLFLNRTQPPSEAEQVTAYTQMIQALNGLPLIIRTFDIGGDKALPYLSLPKEENPFLGVRGIRLCFQRQDLFKTQLRAIFRAAPTGPIKIMFPMIATLEDFRQARQIAEAVRAEVGADPVDYGMMIEVPSAVLMAAEFAQEVAFFSIGTNDLTQYTLAMDRGHPVLAKQADGLHPAVLRLIHQTVQAAQTQGKWVGVCGGVAGEPLGAAILVGLGVTELSVSIPSVAAVKAKLRSLSLTQTQDLAKHALACQSAAEVRALR
;
A
#
# COMPACT_ATOMS: atom_id res chain seq x y z
N MET A 1 28.11 -21.40 -16.45
CA MET A 1 27.97 -21.75 -17.88
C MET A 1 27.37 -23.14 -17.98
N LEU A 2 26.18 -23.25 -18.56
CA LEU A 2 25.50 -24.51 -18.83
C LEU A 2 26.38 -25.44 -19.69
N THR A 3 26.68 -26.63 -19.20
CA THR A 3 27.45 -27.64 -19.94
C THR A 3 26.51 -28.74 -20.41
N LEU A 4 25.85 -28.52 -21.57
CA LEU A 4 25.12 -29.57 -22.28
C LEU A 4 26.09 -30.26 -23.26
N SER A 5 26.50 -31.48 -22.93
CA SER A 5 27.35 -32.30 -23.78
C SER A 5 26.51 -33.34 -24.55
N LYS A 6 27.12 -33.97 -25.57
CA LYS A 6 26.49 -35.07 -26.32
C LYS A 6 26.05 -36.23 -25.41
N GLU A 7 26.76 -36.45 -24.30
CA GLU A 7 26.49 -37.54 -23.35
C GLU A 7 25.19 -37.32 -22.56
N ASN A 8 24.73 -36.07 -22.48
CA ASN A 8 23.51 -35.69 -21.79
C ASN A 8 22.28 -35.67 -22.72
N ILE A 9 22.43 -36.10 -23.98
CA ILE A 9 21.36 -36.09 -24.98
C ILE A 9 21.09 -37.50 -25.48
N ARG A 10 19.84 -37.92 -25.42
CA ARG A 10 19.36 -39.17 -26.02
C ARG A 10 18.38 -38.87 -27.15
N LEU A 11 18.82 -39.13 -28.37
CA LEU A 11 17.99 -39.00 -29.57
C LEU A 11 17.15 -40.27 -29.81
N GLN A 12 16.06 -40.12 -30.56
CA GLN A 12 15.22 -41.23 -31.02
C GLN A 12 14.74 -42.15 -29.90
N ALA A 13 14.44 -41.59 -28.72
CA ALA A 13 13.90 -42.35 -27.61
C ALA A 13 12.40 -42.61 -27.80
N SER A 14 11.89 -43.58 -27.05
CA SER A 14 10.47 -43.87 -26.93
C SER A 14 10.13 -44.01 -25.45
N ALA A 15 9.03 -43.41 -25.02
CA ALA A 15 8.51 -43.58 -23.67
C ALA A 15 7.02 -43.92 -23.74
N GLN A 16 6.57 -44.78 -22.81
CA GLN A 16 5.19 -45.29 -22.79
C GLN A 16 4.20 -44.24 -22.30
N ASN A 17 4.64 -43.38 -21.38
CA ASN A 17 3.86 -42.33 -20.75
C ASN A 17 4.82 -41.27 -20.17
N LYS A 18 4.26 -40.20 -19.59
CA LYS A 18 5.05 -39.11 -19.00
C LYS A 18 5.98 -39.57 -17.88
N GLU A 19 5.58 -40.52 -17.04
CA GLU A 19 6.40 -41.01 -15.93
C GLU A 19 7.65 -41.72 -16.44
N ASP A 20 7.51 -42.56 -17.47
CA ASP A 20 8.62 -43.22 -18.15
C ASP A 20 9.58 -42.20 -18.78
N ALA A 21 9.05 -41.16 -19.44
CA ALA A 21 9.86 -40.09 -20.00
C ALA A 21 10.66 -39.31 -18.92
N ILE A 22 10.05 -39.01 -17.78
CA ILE A 22 10.71 -38.36 -16.63
C ILE A 22 11.79 -39.28 -16.04
N GLN A 23 11.53 -40.58 -15.91
CA GLN A 23 12.52 -41.55 -15.44
C GLN A 23 13.71 -41.67 -16.39
N GLN A 24 13.47 -41.68 -17.70
CA GLN A 24 14.53 -41.78 -18.70
C GLN A 24 15.44 -40.54 -18.71
N VAL A 25 14.87 -39.33 -18.65
CA VAL A 25 15.68 -38.10 -18.58
C VAL A 25 16.37 -37.94 -17.22
N GLY A 26 15.72 -38.35 -16.13
CA GLY A 26 16.35 -38.41 -14.81
C GLY A 26 17.52 -39.38 -14.76
N THR A 27 17.40 -40.54 -15.41
CA THR A 27 18.51 -41.51 -15.53
C THR A 27 19.70 -40.92 -16.29
N LEU A 28 19.47 -40.09 -17.31
CA LEU A 28 20.55 -39.39 -18.02
C LEU A 28 21.29 -38.41 -17.09
N LEU A 29 20.57 -37.66 -16.25
CA LEU A 29 21.17 -36.76 -15.26
C LEU A 29 21.98 -37.49 -14.18
N VAL A 30 21.53 -38.69 -13.77
CA VAL A 30 22.26 -39.55 -12.83
C VAL A 30 23.53 -40.11 -13.48
N GLN A 31 23.43 -40.64 -14.71
CA GLN A 31 24.57 -41.21 -15.44
C GLN A 31 25.66 -40.19 -15.76
N SER A 32 25.26 -38.94 -15.98
CA SER A 32 26.17 -37.81 -16.21
C SER A 32 26.69 -37.16 -14.93
N GLY A 33 26.34 -37.70 -13.75
CA GLY A 33 26.90 -37.29 -12.46
C GLY A 33 26.32 -36.00 -11.87
N HIS A 34 25.18 -35.52 -12.36
CA HIS A 34 24.57 -34.26 -11.88
C HIS A 34 23.79 -34.44 -10.57
N MET A 35 23.22 -35.62 -10.31
CA MET A 35 22.37 -35.88 -9.15
C MET A 35 22.36 -37.36 -8.72
N GLN A 36 21.93 -37.61 -7.49
CA GLN A 36 21.68 -38.97 -6.97
C GLN A 36 20.40 -39.58 -7.57
N ALA A 37 20.34 -40.92 -7.62
CA ALA A 37 19.19 -41.65 -8.19
C ALA A 37 17.85 -41.31 -7.53
N ASP A 38 17.85 -41.07 -6.22
CA ASP A 38 16.66 -40.74 -5.45
C ASP A 38 16.00 -39.42 -5.88
N TYR A 39 16.74 -38.52 -6.54
CA TYR A 39 16.19 -37.26 -7.05
C TYR A 39 15.19 -37.48 -8.19
N VAL A 40 15.25 -38.61 -8.91
CA VAL A 40 14.26 -38.96 -9.95
C VAL A 40 12.86 -39.12 -9.34
N ALA A 41 12.76 -39.66 -8.12
CA ALA A 41 11.49 -39.74 -7.40
C ALA A 41 10.98 -38.35 -6.98
N SER A 42 11.88 -37.40 -6.72
CA SER A 42 11.51 -36.00 -6.49
C SER A 42 10.94 -35.34 -7.75
N MET A 43 11.50 -35.60 -8.92
CA MET A 43 10.99 -35.11 -10.21
C MET A 43 9.57 -35.62 -10.50
N LEU A 44 9.31 -36.90 -10.23
CA LEU A 44 7.97 -37.48 -10.37
C LEU A 44 6.96 -36.89 -9.37
N ARG A 45 7.36 -36.68 -8.11
CA ARG A 45 6.50 -36.00 -7.12
C ARG A 45 6.22 -34.55 -7.50
N ARG A 46 7.20 -33.83 -8.05
CA ARG A 46 7.04 -32.44 -8.51
C ARG A 46 5.98 -32.34 -9.60
N GLU A 47 6.01 -33.25 -10.57
CA GLU A 47 5.02 -33.30 -11.67
C GLU A 47 3.57 -33.54 -11.17
N GLN A 48 3.38 -34.20 -10.03
CA GLN A 48 2.05 -34.37 -9.43
C GLN A 48 1.51 -33.07 -8.78
N VAL A 49 2.40 -32.14 -8.41
CA VAL A 49 2.06 -30.88 -7.73
C VAL A 49 1.91 -29.74 -8.73
N ALA A 50 2.71 -29.73 -9.80
CA ALA A 50 2.61 -28.74 -10.87
C ALA A 50 3.00 -29.34 -12.22
N ASN A 51 2.26 -28.97 -13.27
CA ASN A 51 2.52 -29.41 -14.63
C ASN A 51 3.89 -28.90 -15.11
N THR A 52 4.74 -29.79 -15.61
CA THR A 52 6.05 -29.42 -16.18
C THR A 52 6.02 -29.20 -17.70
N TYR A 53 4.84 -29.34 -18.33
CA TYR A 53 4.63 -28.94 -19.72
C TYR A 53 4.70 -27.41 -19.88
N LEU A 54 5.44 -26.95 -20.89
CA LEU A 54 5.67 -25.51 -21.14
C LEU A 54 5.13 -25.02 -22.49
N GLY A 55 4.47 -25.89 -23.27
CA GLY A 55 3.96 -25.54 -24.60
C GLY A 55 4.82 -26.06 -25.74
N ASN A 56 4.26 -26.04 -26.95
CA ASN A 56 4.89 -26.42 -28.22
C ASN A 56 5.61 -27.79 -28.20
N GLY A 57 5.14 -28.73 -27.37
CA GLY A 57 5.68 -30.08 -27.28
C GLY A 57 6.97 -30.22 -26.45
N ILE A 58 7.22 -29.31 -25.50
CA ILE A 58 8.35 -29.38 -24.56
C ILE A 58 7.86 -29.57 -23.12
N ALA A 59 8.52 -30.44 -22.36
CA ALA A 59 8.38 -30.54 -20.91
C ALA A 59 9.72 -30.41 -20.19
N ILE A 60 9.71 -29.80 -19.00
CA ILE A 60 10.92 -29.53 -18.20
C ILE A 60 10.78 -30.08 -16.77
N PRO A 61 10.92 -31.41 -16.61
CA PRO A 61 10.85 -32.01 -15.29
C PRO A 61 12.08 -31.65 -14.44
N HIS A 62 11.82 -31.32 -13.18
CA HIS A 62 12.79 -31.01 -12.13
C HIS A 62 12.21 -31.45 -10.77
N GLY A 63 13.04 -31.60 -9.73
CA GLY A 63 12.57 -32.05 -8.41
C GLY A 63 12.03 -30.93 -7.53
N LEU A 64 11.53 -31.30 -6.35
CA LEU A 64 11.06 -30.37 -5.32
C LEU A 64 12.25 -29.63 -4.65
N PRO A 65 12.05 -28.39 -4.16
CA PRO A 65 13.09 -27.61 -3.48
C PRO A 65 13.72 -28.32 -2.27
N ASP A 66 12.94 -29.10 -1.52
CA ASP A 66 13.38 -29.78 -0.29
C ASP A 66 14.44 -30.87 -0.56
N ASP A 67 14.50 -31.38 -1.80
CA ASP A 67 15.40 -32.48 -2.20
C ASP A 67 16.68 -31.98 -2.89
N ARG A 68 16.95 -30.65 -2.90
CA ARG A 68 18.13 -30.05 -3.54
C ARG A 68 19.47 -30.61 -3.05
N THR A 69 19.51 -31.18 -1.84
CA THR A 69 20.71 -31.81 -1.26
C THR A 69 21.16 -33.07 -2.02
N LEU A 70 20.28 -33.67 -2.83
CA LEU A 70 20.55 -34.83 -3.67
C LEU A 70 21.25 -34.47 -5.00
N ILE A 71 21.45 -33.18 -5.30
CA ILE A 71 22.11 -32.70 -6.52
C ILE A 71 23.60 -32.50 -6.26
N HIS A 72 24.46 -33.14 -7.06
CA HIS A 72 25.90 -33.00 -6.98
C HIS A 72 26.41 -31.74 -7.68
N GLN A 73 25.84 -31.38 -8.83
CA GLN A 73 26.14 -30.17 -9.59
C GLN A 73 24.98 -29.82 -10.52
N THR A 74 24.81 -28.52 -10.80
CA THR A 74 23.77 -28.06 -11.72
C THR A 74 24.03 -28.58 -13.13
N GLY A 75 23.02 -29.15 -13.79
CA GLY A 75 23.10 -29.51 -15.20
C GLY A 75 21.79 -29.97 -15.81
N ILE A 76 21.87 -30.21 -17.11
CA ILE A 76 20.71 -30.48 -17.95
C ILE A 76 20.92 -31.73 -18.81
N ALA A 77 19.84 -32.46 -19.04
CA ALA A 77 19.78 -33.58 -19.97
C ALA A 77 18.56 -33.46 -20.87
N VAL A 78 18.67 -34.00 -22.09
CA VAL A 78 17.61 -33.89 -23.10
C VAL A 78 17.24 -35.27 -23.63
N LEU A 79 15.95 -35.57 -23.62
CA LEU A 79 15.36 -36.76 -24.20
C LEU A 79 14.47 -36.34 -25.39
N GLN A 80 14.83 -36.76 -26.59
CA GLN A 80 14.03 -36.54 -27.81
C GLN A 80 13.10 -37.72 -28.04
N LEU A 81 11.81 -37.45 -28.22
CA LEU A 81 10.73 -38.41 -28.40
C LEU A 81 10.00 -38.12 -29.72
N PRO A 82 10.51 -38.57 -30.89
CA PRO A 82 9.96 -38.18 -32.20
C PRO A 82 8.48 -38.56 -32.41
N ALA A 83 8.06 -39.71 -31.85
CA ALA A 83 6.67 -40.17 -31.89
C ALA A 83 5.72 -39.33 -31.01
N GLY A 84 6.26 -38.52 -30.10
CA GLY A 84 5.51 -37.81 -29.09
C GLY A 84 5.04 -38.72 -27.95
N VAL A 85 4.86 -38.13 -26.78
CA VAL A 85 4.26 -38.77 -25.61
C VAL A 85 3.19 -37.84 -25.07
N GLU A 86 1.99 -38.37 -24.83
CA GLU A 86 0.93 -37.63 -24.16
C GLU A 86 1.36 -37.29 -22.73
N TRP A 87 1.47 -36.00 -22.44
CA TRP A 87 1.92 -35.48 -21.15
C TRP A 87 0.74 -35.17 -20.25
N ASN A 88 -0.28 -34.51 -20.78
CA ASN A 88 -1.62 -34.38 -20.21
C ASN A 88 -2.65 -34.41 -21.35
N ALA A 89 -3.95 -34.38 -21.03
CA ALA A 89 -5.00 -34.45 -22.05
C ALA A 89 -4.85 -33.35 -23.12
N GLY A 90 -4.53 -33.76 -24.35
CA GLY A 90 -4.30 -32.85 -25.48
C GLY A 90 -2.90 -32.24 -25.59
N GLU A 91 -1.98 -32.54 -24.67
CA GLU A 91 -0.61 -32.04 -24.65
C GLU A 91 0.36 -33.15 -25.05
N VAL A 92 1.00 -33.04 -26.22
CA VAL A 92 1.95 -34.05 -26.72
C VAL A 92 3.37 -33.51 -26.68
N VAL A 93 4.25 -34.14 -25.90
CA VAL A 93 5.65 -33.76 -25.72
C VAL A 93 6.56 -34.57 -26.62
N ARG A 94 7.44 -33.89 -27.36
CA ARG A 94 8.47 -34.48 -28.22
C ARG A 94 9.89 -34.20 -27.75
N LEU A 95 10.08 -33.29 -26.80
CA LEU A 95 11.36 -32.98 -26.20
C LEU A 95 11.21 -32.81 -24.68
N VAL A 96 11.95 -33.59 -23.91
CA VAL A 96 11.97 -33.50 -22.44
C VAL A 96 13.33 -32.99 -22.00
N VAL A 97 13.36 -31.86 -21.30
CA VAL A 97 14.58 -31.23 -20.79
C VAL A 97 14.62 -31.40 -19.27
N GLY A 98 15.35 -32.40 -18.79
CA GLY A 98 15.52 -32.61 -17.35
C GLY A 98 16.52 -31.63 -16.77
N ILE A 99 16.19 -31.02 -15.63
CA ILE A 99 17.06 -30.09 -14.91
C ILE A 99 17.37 -30.61 -13.51
N ALA A 100 18.65 -30.63 -13.16
CA ALA A 100 19.12 -30.69 -11.78
C ALA A 100 19.77 -29.34 -11.44
N ALA A 101 19.25 -28.57 -10.48
CA ALA A 101 19.82 -27.28 -10.07
C ALA A 101 19.98 -27.16 -8.55
N LYS A 102 21.16 -26.70 -8.10
CA LYS A 102 21.47 -26.53 -6.66
C LYS A 102 20.85 -25.29 -6.02
N SER A 103 20.51 -24.30 -6.83
CA SER A 103 19.98 -22.99 -6.43
C SER A 103 18.87 -22.56 -7.40
N ASP A 104 18.48 -21.29 -7.39
CA ASP A 104 17.52 -20.73 -8.35
C ASP A 104 18.11 -20.57 -9.77
N GLU A 105 19.33 -21.10 -10.02
CA GLU A 105 19.92 -21.29 -11.35
C GLU A 105 18.97 -21.97 -12.35
N HIS A 106 18.03 -22.82 -11.92
CA HIS A 106 17.03 -23.38 -12.84
C HIS A 106 16.16 -22.29 -13.50
N LEU A 107 15.95 -21.13 -12.85
CA LEU A 107 15.22 -20.00 -13.44
C LEU A 107 16.03 -19.33 -14.56
N GLU A 108 17.35 -19.23 -14.44
CA GLU A 108 18.22 -18.76 -15.53
C GLU A 108 18.22 -19.76 -16.70
N ILE A 109 18.16 -21.06 -16.40
CA ILE A 109 18.03 -22.13 -17.42
C ILE A 109 16.68 -22.02 -18.13
N LEU A 110 15.59 -21.80 -17.37
CA LEU A 110 14.26 -21.59 -17.94
C LEU A 110 14.20 -20.31 -18.78
N ALA A 111 14.79 -19.21 -18.33
CA ALA A 111 14.91 -17.96 -19.09
C ALA A 111 15.66 -18.19 -20.42
N ASN A 112 16.75 -18.96 -20.40
CA ASN A 112 17.49 -19.37 -21.60
C ASN A 112 16.75 -20.41 -22.46
N LEU A 113 15.62 -20.97 -22.02
CA LEU A 113 14.81 -21.91 -22.83
C LEU A 113 13.54 -21.24 -23.38
N THR A 114 13.19 -20.03 -22.91
CA THR A 114 12.00 -19.29 -23.38
C THR A 114 12.05 -18.94 -24.87
N HIS A 115 13.21 -18.68 -25.46
CA HIS A 115 13.32 -18.40 -26.91
C HIS A 115 13.03 -19.63 -27.77
N VAL A 116 13.37 -20.82 -27.28
CA VAL A 116 13.05 -22.08 -27.95
C VAL A 116 11.55 -22.33 -27.91
N LEU A 117 10.91 -22.05 -26.77
CA LEU A 117 9.46 -22.20 -26.60
C LEU A 117 8.64 -21.33 -27.56
N GLY A 118 9.18 -20.19 -28.01
CA GLY A 118 8.52 -19.32 -29.00
C GLY A 118 8.76 -19.66 -30.48
N ASP A 119 9.69 -20.58 -30.80
CA ASP A 119 10.06 -20.95 -32.18
C ASP A 119 9.58 -22.38 -32.50
N GLU A 120 8.31 -22.50 -32.89
CA GLU A 120 7.68 -23.79 -33.21
C GLU A 120 8.44 -24.57 -34.30
N ALA A 121 9.03 -23.87 -35.28
CA ALA A 121 9.82 -24.48 -36.34
C ALA A 121 11.12 -25.09 -35.81
N ALA A 122 11.81 -24.41 -34.89
CA ALA A 122 12.99 -24.97 -34.23
C ALA A 122 12.66 -26.18 -33.36
N ILE A 123 11.51 -26.19 -32.69
CA ILE A 123 11.09 -27.35 -31.88
C ILE A 123 10.78 -28.54 -32.78
N GLN A 124 10.08 -28.35 -33.91
CA GLN A 124 9.84 -29.43 -34.86
C GLN A 124 11.16 -29.99 -35.42
N GLN A 125 12.14 -29.14 -35.73
CA GLN A 125 13.48 -29.58 -36.13
C GLN A 125 14.16 -30.41 -35.03
N MET A 126 14.16 -29.92 -33.78
CA MET A 126 14.76 -30.64 -32.65
C MET A 126 14.01 -31.91 -32.27
N ALA A 127 12.71 -32.03 -32.58
CA ALA A 127 11.95 -33.23 -32.34
C ALA A 127 12.34 -34.39 -33.27
N THR A 128 12.91 -34.09 -34.44
CA THR A 128 13.23 -35.11 -35.47
C THR A 128 14.70 -35.17 -35.88
N THR A 129 15.55 -34.26 -35.40
CA THR A 129 16.98 -34.25 -35.76
C THR A 129 17.70 -35.54 -35.37
N THR A 130 18.68 -35.95 -36.19
CA THR A 130 19.59 -37.06 -35.92
C THR A 130 20.93 -36.60 -35.36
N GLU A 131 21.15 -35.29 -35.23
CA GLU A 131 22.42 -34.69 -34.83
C GLU A 131 22.31 -34.05 -33.43
N PRO A 132 22.94 -34.62 -32.37
CA PRO A 132 22.84 -34.08 -31.01
C PRO A 132 23.35 -32.63 -30.91
N PHE A 133 24.32 -32.27 -31.75
CA PHE A 133 24.87 -30.92 -31.81
C PHE A 133 23.84 -29.87 -32.23
N GLU A 134 22.79 -30.24 -32.95
CA GLU A 134 21.72 -29.31 -33.32
C GLU A 134 20.87 -28.93 -32.10
N ILE A 135 20.57 -29.91 -31.23
CA ILE A 135 19.91 -29.67 -29.94
C ILE A 135 20.83 -28.85 -29.03
N ILE A 136 22.12 -29.20 -28.92
CA ILE A 136 23.08 -28.40 -28.15
C ILE A 136 23.09 -26.97 -28.65
N ARG A 137 23.29 -26.77 -29.95
CA ARG A 137 23.34 -25.45 -30.57
C ARG A 137 22.08 -24.63 -30.25
N ARG A 138 20.89 -25.20 -30.39
CA ARG A 138 19.63 -24.48 -30.15
C ARG A 138 19.37 -24.15 -28.68
N LEU A 139 19.72 -25.05 -27.77
CA LEU A 139 19.49 -24.88 -26.32
C LEU A 139 20.63 -24.09 -25.63
N THR A 140 21.81 -23.98 -26.23
CA THR A 140 22.95 -23.27 -25.64
C THR A 140 23.38 -22.00 -26.40
N GLN A 141 22.87 -21.75 -27.61
CA GLN A 141 23.09 -20.46 -28.28
C GLN A 141 22.15 -19.41 -27.67
N PRO A 142 22.70 -18.26 -27.22
CA PRO A 142 21.90 -17.07 -26.98
C PRO A 142 21.16 -16.72 -28.27
N SER A 143 19.90 -16.32 -28.14
CA SER A 143 19.05 -16.00 -29.27
C SER A 143 19.72 -15.01 -30.23
N ALA A 144 19.86 -15.39 -31.51
CA ALA A 144 20.18 -14.46 -32.59
C ALA A 144 19.02 -13.50 -32.93
N SER A 145 17.87 -13.62 -32.23
CA SER A 145 16.78 -12.65 -32.22
C SER A 145 16.68 -11.85 -30.91
N SER A 146 17.65 -11.99 -30.01
CA SER A 146 18.00 -10.93 -29.07
C SER A 146 19.35 -10.36 -29.49
N SER A 147 19.33 -9.45 -30.45
CA SER A 147 19.86 -8.15 -30.07
C SER A 147 19.06 -7.74 -28.82
N GLY A 148 19.51 -8.15 -27.62
CA GLY A 148 19.48 -7.19 -26.54
C GLY A 148 20.09 -5.93 -27.15
N PRO A 149 19.47 -4.75 -26.96
CA PRO A 149 19.95 -3.56 -27.64
C PRO A 149 21.48 -3.58 -27.51
N GLU A 150 22.21 -3.46 -28.63
CA GLU A 150 23.51 -2.80 -28.55
C GLU A 150 23.26 -1.69 -27.55
N SER A 151 23.89 -1.77 -26.36
CA SER A 151 23.56 -0.90 -25.23
C SER A 151 23.33 0.48 -25.83
N GLU A 152 22.06 0.92 -25.92
CA GLU A 152 21.77 1.99 -26.86
C GLU A 152 22.72 3.11 -26.50
N PRO A 153 23.49 3.65 -27.47
CA PRO A 153 24.61 4.51 -27.15
C PRO A 153 24.12 5.61 -26.22
N ASP A 154 24.91 5.88 -25.19
CA ASP A 154 24.56 6.91 -24.21
C ASP A 154 24.17 8.19 -24.93
N LEU A 155 23.06 8.77 -24.49
CA LEU A 155 22.69 10.10 -24.95
C LEU A 155 23.80 11.09 -24.55
N ALA A 156 23.90 12.17 -25.32
CA ALA A 156 25.04 13.10 -25.28
C ALA A 156 25.37 13.62 -23.86
N HIS A 157 24.37 13.73 -22.99
CA HIS A 157 24.53 14.11 -21.59
C HIS A 157 24.08 12.98 -20.68
N ALA A 158 24.84 12.69 -19.61
CA ALA A 158 24.48 11.69 -18.62
C ALA A 158 24.90 12.08 -17.20
N VAL A 159 24.14 11.64 -16.22
CA VAL A 159 24.46 11.79 -14.80
C VAL A 159 24.02 10.55 -14.02
N GLU A 160 24.88 10.09 -13.11
CA GLU A 160 24.54 9.01 -12.18
C GLU A 160 23.87 9.57 -10.93
N VAL A 161 22.82 8.87 -10.48
CA VAL A 161 22.04 9.22 -9.29
C VAL A 161 21.71 7.96 -8.52
N GLU A 162 21.98 7.96 -7.22
CA GLU A 162 21.59 6.89 -6.32
C GLU A 162 20.15 7.11 -5.86
N LEU A 163 19.28 6.10 -6.06
CA LEU A 163 17.94 6.11 -5.51
C LEU A 163 18.02 5.99 -3.98
N PRO A 164 17.30 6.81 -3.21
CA PRO A 164 17.32 6.66 -1.76
C PRO A 164 16.79 5.29 -1.29
N PRO A 165 17.37 4.63 -0.25
CA PRO A 165 16.71 3.56 0.49
C PRO A 165 15.25 3.85 0.81
N GLY A 166 14.37 2.93 0.42
CA GLY A 166 12.91 3.09 0.49
C GLY A 166 12.25 3.73 -0.74
N ALA A 167 12.99 4.43 -1.60
CA ALA A 167 12.47 5.14 -2.78
C ALA A 167 12.91 4.47 -4.10
N GLY A 168 12.46 3.24 -4.33
CA GLY A 168 12.64 2.58 -5.63
C GLY A 168 11.86 3.29 -6.74
N LEU A 169 12.11 2.97 -8.01
CA LEU A 169 11.29 3.46 -9.14
C LEU A 169 9.96 2.71 -9.23
N HIS A 170 9.16 2.76 -8.16
CA HIS A 170 7.78 2.28 -8.13
C HIS A 170 6.80 3.34 -8.65
N ALA A 171 5.52 2.97 -8.79
CA ALA A 171 4.54 3.73 -9.59
C ALA A 171 4.47 5.23 -9.29
N ARG A 172 4.56 5.65 -8.03
CA ARG A 172 4.43 7.05 -7.61
C ARG A 172 5.74 7.86 -7.80
N PRO A 173 6.92 7.39 -7.35
CA PRO A 173 8.21 7.97 -7.73
C PRO A 173 8.42 8.03 -9.24
N ALA A 174 8.07 6.96 -9.94
CA ALA A 174 8.15 6.89 -11.39
C ALA A 174 7.18 7.88 -12.05
N THR A 175 5.97 8.08 -11.50
CA THR A 175 5.02 9.11 -11.95
C THR A 175 5.59 10.51 -11.80
N VAL A 176 6.19 10.84 -10.66
CA VAL A 176 6.85 12.14 -10.44
C VAL A 176 7.99 12.35 -11.43
N LEU A 177 8.81 11.31 -11.65
CA LEU A 177 9.91 11.34 -12.60
C LEU A 177 9.43 11.52 -14.05
N VAL A 178 8.35 10.83 -14.43
CA VAL A 178 7.70 10.95 -15.75
C VAL A 178 7.13 12.34 -15.99
N ASN A 179 6.40 12.88 -15.01
CA ASN A 179 5.81 14.22 -15.11
C ASN A 179 6.87 15.27 -15.30
N LEU A 180 7.95 15.19 -14.52
CA LEU A 180 9.08 16.09 -14.67
C LEU A 180 9.79 15.90 -16.02
N ALA A 181 9.99 14.66 -16.48
CA ALA A 181 10.60 14.39 -17.77
C ALA A 181 9.76 14.92 -18.94
N LYS A 182 8.42 14.90 -18.84
CA LYS A 182 7.48 15.41 -19.85
C LYS A 182 7.51 16.94 -20.00
N GLU A 183 8.01 17.69 -19.00
CA GLU A 183 8.17 19.15 -19.10
C GLU A 183 9.27 19.56 -20.09
N PHE A 184 10.19 18.65 -20.42
CA PHE A 184 11.33 18.90 -21.29
C PHE A 184 11.11 18.33 -22.70
N GLN A 185 11.67 19.01 -23.70
CA GLN A 185 11.63 18.58 -25.10
C GLN A 185 12.65 17.47 -25.39
N SER A 186 13.76 17.43 -24.65
CA SER A 186 14.82 16.43 -24.80
C SER A 186 14.31 14.99 -24.74
N GLU A 187 14.99 14.11 -25.47
CA GLU A 187 14.91 12.68 -25.24
C GLU A 187 15.58 12.37 -23.90
N ILE A 188 14.93 11.59 -23.04
CA ILE A 188 15.43 11.30 -21.69
C ILE A 188 15.30 9.81 -21.43
N ARG A 189 16.41 9.18 -21.01
CA ARG A 189 16.50 7.75 -20.73
C ARG A 189 17.06 7.50 -19.34
N VAL A 190 16.61 6.43 -18.71
CA VAL A 190 17.12 5.93 -17.43
C VAL A 190 17.76 4.56 -17.66
N ARG A 191 19.00 4.37 -17.22
CA ARG A 191 19.67 3.08 -17.27
C ARG A 191 19.87 2.50 -15.88
N TYR A 192 19.58 1.21 -15.74
CA TYR A 192 19.92 0.40 -14.57
C TYR A 192 20.51 -0.93 -15.05
N GLY A 193 21.76 -1.23 -14.65
CA GLY A 193 22.49 -2.37 -15.17
C GLY A 193 22.63 -2.34 -16.70
N GLN A 194 22.11 -3.37 -17.37
CA GLN A 194 22.09 -3.48 -18.84
C GLN A 194 20.77 -2.98 -19.47
N GLN A 195 19.80 -2.58 -18.66
CA GLN A 195 18.47 -2.18 -19.11
C GLN A 195 18.36 -0.65 -19.21
N THR A 196 17.76 -0.17 -20.29
CA THR A 196 17.39 1.23 -20.49
C THR A 196 15.87 1.38 -20.55
N ALA A 197 15.36 2.48 -20.02
CA ALA A 197 13.96 2.86 -20.04
C ALA A 197 13.79 4.30 -20.52
N ASN A 198 12.71 4.58 -21.24
CA ASN A 198 12.27 5.93 -21.55
C ASN A 198 11.76 6.61 -20.28
N ALA A 199 12.36 7.74 -19.90
CA ALA A 199 11.98 8.46 -18.68
C ALA A 199 10.59 9.12 -18.76
N LYS A 200 10.02 9.26 -19.96
CA LYS A 200 8.66 9.76 -20.19
C LYS A 200 7.61 8.62 -20.23
N SER A 201 8.05 7.36 -20.11
CA SER A 201 7.17 6.18 -20.02
C SER A 201 7.21 5.60 -18.62
N LEU A 202 6.05 5.66 -17.95
CA LEU A 202 5.87 5.08 -16.62
C LEU A 202 6.09 3.57 -16.65
N ILE A 203 5.57 2.89 -17.69
CA ILE A 203 5.68 1.44 -17.81
C ILE A 203 7.13 1.00 -17.98
N SER A 204 7.92 1.72 -18.78
CA SER A 204 9.33 1.41 -18.98
C SER A 204 10.17 1.64 -17.75
N LEU A 205 9.89 2.68 -16.96
CA LEU A 205 10.57 2.89 -15.68
C LEU A 205 10.26 1.78 -14.67
N LEU A 206 9.01 1.36 -14.56
CA LEU A 206 8.60 0.29 -13.63
C LEU A 206 9.26 -1.05 -13.98
N LYS A 207 9.45 -1.33 -15.27
CA LYS A 207 10.13 -2.54 -15.75
C LYS A 207 11.60 -2.64 -15.35
N LEU A 208 12.26 -1.52 -15.05
CA LEU A 208 13.64 -1.55 -14.56
C LEU A 208 13.74 -2.23 -13.19
N GLY A 209 12.63 -2.32 -12.44
CA GLY A 209 12.57 -3.00 -11.14
C GLY A 209 13.56 -2.43 -10.12
N VAL A 210 13.89 -1.14 -10.23
CA VAL A 210 14.96 -0.55 -9.43
C VAL A 210 14.48 -0.31 -8.00
N GLU A 211 15.15 -0.94 -7.05
CA GLU A 211 14.87 -0.80 -5.62
C GLU A 211 15.63 0.39 -5.01
N GLY A 212 15.16 0.87 -3.85
CA GLY A 212 15.84 1.95 -3.13
C GLY A 212 17.26 1.55 -2.71
N GLY A 213 18.23 2.44 -2.90
CA GLY A 213 19.66 2.20 -2.64
C GLY A 213 20.48 1.78 -3.85
N GLN A 214 19.86 1.73 -5.02
CA GLN A 214 20.52 1.35 -6.27
C GLN A 214 20.84 2.59 -7.11
N THR A 215 21.96 2.56 -7.83
CA THR A 215 22.38 3.65 -8.73
C THR A 215 21.77 3.50 -10.12
N ILE A 216 21.09 4.54 -10.57
CA ILE A 216 20.60 4.69 -11.94
C ILE A 216 21.42 5.75 -12.68
N ARG A 217 21.49 5.63 -14.00
CA ARG A 217 22.10 6.63 -14.87
C ARG A 217 21.02 7.33 -15.69
N LEU A 218 20.81 8.61 -15.42
CA LEU A 218 19.93 9.48 -16.20
C LEU A 218 20.70 10.00 -17.41
N MET A 219 20.11 9.95 -18.59
CA MET A 219 20.73 10.38 -19.85
C MET A 219 19.74 11.25 -20.61
N ALA A 220 20.22 12.31 -21.27
CA ALA A 220 19.38 13.19 -22.07
C ALA A 220 20.09 13.71 -23.33
N ASP A 221 19.32 13.91 -24.40
CA ASP A 221 19.76 14.55 -25.64
C ASP A 221 18.71 15.54 -26.16
N GLY A 222 19.15 16.73 -26.56
CA GLY A 222 18.28 17.86 -26.92
C GLY A 222 18.72 19.20 -26.34
N GLU A 223 18.07 20.29 -26.76
CA GLU A 223 18.44 21.67 -26.41
C GLU A 223 18.32 21.96 -24.90
N ASP A 224 17.41 21.30 -24.19
CA ASP A 224 17.18 21.43 -22.75
C ASP A 224 17.74 20.26 -21.92
N ALA A 225 18.61 19.41 -22.51
CA ALA A 225 19.11 18.17 -21.89
C ALA A 225 19.81 18.40 -20.54
N THR A 226 20.61 19.48 -20.43
CA THR A 226 21.32 19.80 -19.18
C THR A 226 20.34 20.26 -18.08
N ALA A 227 19.30 21.01 -18.44
CA ALA A 227 18.26 21.44 -17.51
C ALA A 227 17.41 20.24 -17.05
N ALA A 228 17.05 19.36 -17.98
CA ALA A 228 16.30 18.13 -17.70
C ALA A 228 17.05 17.22 -16.72
N LEU A 229 18.33 16.94 -16.96
CA LEU A 229 19.14 16.11 -16.06
C LEU A 229 19.33 16.74 -14.69
N THR A 230 19.45 18.07 -14.62
CA THR A 230 19.57 18.78 -13.33
C THR A 230 18.28 18.68 -12.51
N ALA A 231 17.13 18.87 -13.16
CA ALA A 231 15.83 18.76 -12.52
C ALA A 231 15.54 17.32 -12.06
N LEU A 232 15.73 16.33 -12.94
CA LEU A 232 15.49 14.92 -12.64
C LEU A 232 16.42 14.40 -11.55
N LYS A 233 17.71 14.77 -11.59
CA LYS A 233 18.65 14.44 -10.52
C LYS A 233 18.21 15.01 -9.18
N SER A 234 17.73 16.25 -9.17
CA SER A 234 17.25 16.90 -7.95
C SER A 234 16.00 16.21 -7.40
N ALA A 235 15.08 15.79 -8.28
CA ALA A 235 13.86 15.08 -7.91
C ALA A 235 14.17 13.67 -7.34
N VAL A 236 15.04 12.90 -7.99
CA VAL A 236 15.49 11.59 -7.49
C VAL A 236 16.20 11.74 -6.14
N ALA A 237 17.06 12.75 -5.98
CA ALA A 237 17.74 13.03 -4.72
C ALA A 237 16.78 13.49 -3.59
N ALA A 238 15.64 14.09 -3.94
CA ALA A 238 14.60 14.51 -3.00
C ALA A 238 13.69 13.35 -2.52
N GLY A 239 13.94 12.12 -2.96
CA GLY A 239 13.27 10.92 -2.43
C GLY A 239 11.93 10.57 -3.07
N LEU A 240 11.49 11.32 -4.08
CA LEU A 240 10.32 10.99 -4.91
C LEU A 240 9.11 10.46 -4.09
N GLU A 241 8.66 11.21 -3.09
CA GLU A 241 7.43 11.04 -2.27
C GLU A 241 6.91 9.61 -1.96
N ASP A 242 6.92 9.24 -0.68
CA ASP A 242 6.10 8.16 -0.11
C ASP A 242 5.34 8.67 1.13
N GLU A 243 4.01 8.55 1.13
CA GLU A 243 3.16 8.70 2.32
C GLU A 243 2.53 7.33 2.60
N ALA A 244 3.20 6.51 3.39
CA ALA A 244 2.60 5.32 3.98
C ALA A 244 1.88 5.72 5.28
N GLU A 245 0.56 5.94 5.21
CA GLU A 245 -0.25 6.01 6.41
C GLU A 245 -0.24 4.64 7.10
N ALA A 246 0.33 4.58 8.30
CA ALA A 246 0.25 3.39 9.14
C ALA A 246 -1.21 3.11 9.51
N LEU A 247 -1.74 2.01 8.99
CA LEU A 247 -3.10 1.57 9.25
C LEU A 247 -3.26 1.18 10.73
N PRO A 248 -4.29 1.66 11.44
CA PRO A 248 -4.59 1.16 12.77
C PRO A 248 -4.94 -0.33 12.70
N ALA A 249 -4.34 -1.13 13.59
CA ALA A 249 -4.75 -2.51 13.80
C ALA A 249 -6.13 -2.52 14.48
N PHE A 250 -7.12 -3.14 13.85
CA PHE A 250 -8.42 -3.36 14.49
C PHE A 250 -8.28 -4.46 15.55
N SER A 251 -8.62 -4.14 16.80
CA SER A 251 -8.94 -5.18 17.78
C SER A 251 -10.45 -5.28 17.94
N SER A 252 -10.99 -6.46 17.68
CA SER A 252 -12.41 -6.76 17.76
C SER A 252 -12.95 -6.62 19.19
N ASN A 253 -14.12 -5.99 19.35
CA ASN A 253 -14.88 -5.99 20.60
C ASN A 253 -16.19 -6.80 20.53
N ARG A 254 -16.52 -7.38 19.37
CA ARG A 254 -17.73 -8.20 19.20
C ARG A 254 -17.41 -9.68 19.16
N ASN A 255 -17.89 -10.40 20.16
CA ASN A 255 -17.90 -11.87 20.16
C ASN A 255 -19.29 -12.34 19.71
N LEU A 256 -19.62 -12.08 18.44
CA LEU A 256 -20.81 -12.66 17.82
C LEU A 256 -20.48 -14.11 17.47
N GLN A 257 -21.14 -15.05 18.12
CA GLN A 257 -20.99 -16.47 17.82
C GLN A 257 -22.14 -16.88 16.90
N PHE A 258 -21.79 -17.21 15.67
CA PHE A 258 -22.71 -17.81 14.71
C PHE A 258 -22.49 -19.32 14.67
N THR A 259 -23.58 -20.06 14.52
CA THR A 259 -23.52 -21.52 14.33
C THR A 259 -23.18 -21.91 12.90
N THR A 260 -23.47 -21.01 11.96
CA THR A 260 -23.15 -21.16 10.55
C THR A 260 -21.63 -21.16 10.32
N PRO A 261 -21.08 -22.11 9.53
CA PRO A 261 -19.67 -22.12 9.19
C PRO A 261 -19.24 -20.85 8.43
N ALA A 262 -18.09 -20.28 8.81
CA ALA A 262 -17.53 -19.10 8.17
C ALA A 262 -16.64 -19.47 6.97
N ILE A 263 -16.67 -18.62 5.94
CA ILE A 263 -15.58 -18.44 4.98
C ILE A 263 -14.68 -17.34 5.55
N ALA A 264 -13.49 -17.71 5.99
CA ALA A 264 -12.53 -16.80 6.58
C ALA A 264 -11.74 -16.04 5.51
N GLY A 265 -11.63 -14.73 5.67
CA GLY A 265 -10.74 -13.87 4.92
C GLY A 265 -10.02 -12.90 5.84
N ILE A 266 -9.57 -11.78 5.29
CA ILE A 266 -8.86 -10.72 6.01
C ILE A 266 -9.79 -9.53 6.14
N ALA A 267 -9.99 -9.05 7.37
CA ALA A 267 -10.73 -7.82 7.63
C ALA A 267 -10.08 -6.63 6.90
N ALA A 268 -10.82 -6.02 5.97
CA ALA A 268 -10.38 -4.83 5.25
C ALA A 268 -11.06 -3.59 5.81
N SER A 269 -12.39 -3.58 5.93
CA SER A 269 -13.16 -2.45 6.46
C SER A 269 -14.23 -2.95 7.44
N PRO A 270 -14.33 -2.37 8.65
CA PRO A 270 -15.21 -2.89 9.70
C PRO A 270 -16.69 -2.67 9.39
N GLY A 271 -17.53 -3.53 9.94
CA GLY A 271 -18.99 -3.40 9.88
C GLY A 271 -19.68 -4.75 9.78
N LEU A 272 -20.97 -4.77 10.07
CA LEU A 272 -21.80 -5.97 10.04
C LEU A 272 -23.00 -5.71 9.13
N VAL A 273 -23.12 -6.49 8.06
CA VAL A 273 -24.21 -6.38 7.10
C VAL A 273 -24.80 -7.73 6.75
N ILE A 274 -26.08 -7.71 6.39
CA ILE A 274 -26.84 -8.89 6.01
C ILE A 274 -27.47 -8.60 4.66
N GLY A 275 -27.23 -9.46 3.68
CA GLY A 275 -27.78 -9.25 2.35
C GLY A 275 -27.63 -10.47 1.45
N PRO A 276 -28.38 -10.50 0.33
CA PRO A 276 -28.09 -11.43 -0.74
C PRO A 276 -26.72 -11.10 -1.36
N VAL A 277 -25.98 -12.14 -1.74
CA VAL A 277 -24.74 -11.95 -2.50
C VAL A 277 -25.05 -11.70 -3.96
N TYR A 278 -24.22 -10.87 -4.58
CA TYR A 278 -24.19 -10.68 -6.02
C TYR A 278 -22.74 -10.79 -6.49
N GLN A 279 -22.47 -11.79 -7.33
CA GLN A 279 -21.16 -12.01 -7.91
C GLN A 279 -20.94 -11.03 -9.04
N LEU A 280 -19.94 -10.16 -8.87
CA LEU A 280 -19.49 -9.26 -9.91
C LEU A 280 -18.75 -10.09 -10.97
N GLN A 281 -19.42 -10.37 -12.08
CA GLN A 281 -18.81 -11.03 -13.22
C GLN A 281 -18.10 -9.98 -14.09
N ARG A 282 -16.84 -10.25 -14.45
CA ARG A 282 -16.11 -9.44 -15.42
C ARG A 282 -16.81 -9.52 -16.77
N ARG A 283 -17.22 -8.36 -17.30
CA ARG A 283 -17.86 -8.25 -18.60
C ARG A 283 -16.85 -8.66 -19.69
N GLN A 284 -17.20 -9.65 -20.51
CA GLN A 284 -16.40 -9.94 -21.70
C GLN A 284 -16.71 -8.90 -22.78
N ILE A 285 -15.69 -8.11 -23.15
CA ILE A 285 -15.80 -7.12 -24.21
C ILE A 285 -15.59 -7.83 -25.55
N GLN A 286 -16.64 -7.91 -26.36
CA GLN A 286 -16.54 -8.45 -27.72
C GLN A 286 -16.22 -7.35 -28.72
N PHE A 287 -15.28 -7.63 -29.61
CA PHE A 287 -14.87 -6.74 -30.68
C PHE A 287 -14.37 -7.55 -31.88
N VAL A 288 -14.50 -6.97 -33.07
CA VAL A 288 -13.94 -7.55 -34.30
C VAL A 288 -12.43 -7.37 -34.31
N GLU A 289 -11.66 -8.41 -34.66
CA GLU A 289 -10.18 -8.35 -34.58
C GLU A 289 -9.52 -7.61 -35.75
N THR A 290 -10.22 -7.46 -36.86
CA THR A 290 -9.68 -6.92 -38.12
C THR A 290 -10.49 -5.74 -38.60
N ALA A 291 -9.81 -4.75 -39.18
CA ALA A 291 -10.43 -3.56 -39.75
C ALA A 291 -9.75 -3.19 -41.07
N ALA A 292 -10.52 -2.61 -41.99
CA ALA A 292 -10.04 -2.32 -43.35
C ALA A 292 -9.27 -0.99 -43.46
N ASP A 293 -9.51 -0.04 -42.55
CA ASP A 293 -8.94 1.31 -42.59
C ASP A 293 -8.13 1.62 -41.31
N PRO A 294 -6.80 1.48 -41.35
CA PRO A 294 -5.93 1.76 -40.21
C PRO A 294 -5.99 3.21 -39.71
N GLU A 295 -6.24 4.19 -40.59
CA GLU A 295 -6.28 5.61 -40.18
C GLU A 295 -7.60 5.92 -39.45
N ALA A 296 -8.71 5.34 -39.90
CA ALA A 296 -9.98 5.42 -39.18
C ALA A 296 -9.91 4.76 -37.79
N GLU A 297 -9.26 3.60 -37.68
CA GLU A 297 -9.05 2.91 -36.40
C GLU A 297 -8.10 3.69 -35.48
N LYS A 298 -7.07 4.35 -36.02
CA LYS A 298 -6.18 5.23 -35.24
C LYS A 298 -6.96 6.40 -34.63
N LEU A 299 -7.85 7.03 -35.39
CA LEU A 299 -8.73 8.09 -34.89
C LEU A 299 -9.68 7.57 -33.81
N ARG A 300 -10.28 6.39 -34.03
CA ARG A 300 -11.18 5.73 -33.07
C ARG A 300 -10.46 5.40 -31.75
N LEU A 301 -9.23 4.89 -31.82
CA LEU A 301 -8.38 4.65 -30.66
C LEU A 301 -8.10 5.94 -29.88
N GLY A 302 -7.71 7.01 -30.57
CA GLY A 302 -7.46 8.31 -29.95
C GLY A 302 -8.70 8.87 -29.23
N GLN A 303 -9.88 8.76 -29.84
CA GLN A 303 -11.13 9.17 -29.21
C GLN A 303 -11.46 8.35 -27.95
N ALA A 304 -11.27 7.02 -28.01
CA ALA A 304 -11.51 6.14 -26.87
C ALA A 304 -10.57 6.44 -25.68
N ILE A 305 -9.29 6.74 -25.95
CA ILE A 305 -8.31 7.16 -24.95
C ILE A 305 -8.74 8.48 -24.29
N GLU A 306 -9.17 9.47 -25.09
CA GLU A 306 -9.63 10.75 -24.57
C GLU A 306 -10.89 10.64 -23.70
N THR A 307 -11.85 9.81 -24.11
CA THR A 307 -13.03 9.51 -23.28
C THR A 307 -12.63 8.83 -21.96
N ALA A 308 -11.77 7.82 -22.01
CA ALA A 308 -11.28 7.15 -20.80
C ALA A 308 -10.52 8.11 -19.86
N ARG A 309 -9.76 9.06 -20.42
CA ARG A 309 -9.05 10.10 -19.65
C ARG A 309 -10.02 11.01 -18.91
N ALA A 310 -11.09 11.45 -19.56
CA ALA A 310 -12.14 12.25 -18.93
C ALA A 310 -12.83 11.48 -17.79
N GLU A 311 -13.17 10.21 -18.00
CA GLU A 311 -13.77 9.37 -16.95
C GLU A 311 -12.84 9.18 -15.73
N LEU A 312 -11.53 9.00 -15.95
CA LEU A 312 -10.55 8.92 -14.86
C LEU A 312 -10.44 10.24 -14.10
N GLN A 313 -10.57 11.38 -14.79
CA GLN A 313 -10.58 12.69 -14.16
C GLN A 313 -11.83 12.90 -13.29
N ASP A 314 -13.01 12.54 -13.79
CA ASP A 314 -14.25 12.60 -13.01
C ASP A 314 -14.18 11.72 -11.76
N LEU A 315 -13.57 10.53 -11.88
CA LEU A 315 -13.38 9.62 -10.77
C LEU A 315 -12.40 10.17 -9.73
N TYR A 316 -11.29 10.76 -10.18
CA TYR A 316 -10.34 11.47 -9.32
C TYR A 316 -11.04 12.58 -8.53
N ASP A 317 -11.80 13.45 -9.20
CA ASP A 317 -12.47 14.58 -8.56
C ASP A 317 -13.55 14.12 -7.57
N SER A 318 -14.29 13.06 -7.90
CA SER A 318 -15.30 12.46 -7.01
C SER A 318 -14.68 11.89 -5.74
N VAL A 319 -13.61 11.11 -5.87
CA VAL A 319 -12.92 10.49 -4.73
C VAL A 319 -12.21 11.56 -3.91
N LYS A 320 -11.60 12.56 -4.54
CA LYS A 320 -10.98 13.69 -3.85
C LYS A 320 -11.97 14.45 -2.98
N ALA A 321 -13.19 14.67 -3.48
CA ALA A 321 -14.23 15.35 -2.72
C ALA A 321 -14.76 14.53 -1.53
N LYS A 322 -14.85 13.21 -1.66
CA LYS A 322 -15.40 12.31 -0.63
C LYS A 322 -14.36 11.85 0.41
N ALA A 323 -13.16 11.51 -0.05
CA ALA A 323 -12.16 10.78 0.71
C ALA A 323 -10.83 11.53 0.86
N GLY A 324 -10.60 12.62 0.12
CA GLY A 324 -9.37 13.41 0.17
C GLY A 324 -8.39 13.15 -0.98
N ALA A 325 -7.38 14.00 -1.09
CA ALA A 325 -6.44 14.00 -2.21
C ALA A 325 -5.49 12.79 -2.20
N ALA A 326 -5.09 12.29 -1.04
CA ALA A 326 -4.18 11.16 -0.93
C ALA A 326 -4.80 9.87 -1.50
N GLN A 327 -6.08 9.62 -1.22
CA GLN A 327 -6.84 8.48 -1.70
C GLN A 327 -7.16 8.61 -3.19
N ALA A 328 -7.34 9.84 -3.70
CA ALA A 328 -7.56 10.10 -5.11
C ALA A 328 -6.29 9.93 -5.97
N ALA A 329 -5.09 10.05 -5.40
CA ALA A 329 -3.81 10.01 -6.11
C ALA A 329 -3.62 8.75 -6.98
N ILE A 330 -4.28 7.64 -6.65
CA ILE A 330 -4.28 6.44 -7.49
C ILE A 330 -4.77 6.69 -8.92
N PHE A 331 -5.80 7.51 -9.08
CA PHE A 331 -6.34 7.82 -10.39
C PHE A 331 -5.42 8.71 -11.22
N GLN A 332 -4.51 9.46 -10.57
CA GLN A 332 -3.44 10.17 -11.28
C GLN A 332 -2.43 9.17 -11.87
N ALA A 333 -2.06 8.13 -11.13
CA ALA A 333 -1.21 7.06 -11.67
C ALA A 333 -1.91 6.33 -12.84
N HIS A 334 -3.22 6.11 -12.77
CA HIS A 334 -4.00 5.55 -13.88
C HIS A 334 -4.00 6.47 -15.11
N GLN A 335 -4.12 7.78 -14.92
CA GLN A 335 -3.99 8.77 -16.00
C GLN A 335 -2.59 8.72 -16.63
N GLU A 336 -1.54 8.51 -15.84
CA GLU A 336 -0.17 8.36 -16.36
C GLU A 336 0.03 7.06 -17.16
N PHE A 337 -0.55 5.94 -16.72
CA PHE A 337 -0.56 4.71 -17.53
C PHE A 337 -1.27 4.93 -18.86
N LEU A 338 -2.40 5.63 -18.86
CA LEU A 338 -3.16 5.92 -20.08
C LEU A 338 -2.39 6.86 -21.03
N ALA A 339 -1.65 7.82 -20.48
CA ALA A 339 -0.84 8.79 -21.20
C ALA A 339 0.58 8.27 -21.53
N ASP A 340 0.86 6.99 -21.29
CA ASP A 340 2.17 6.40 -21.55
C ASP A 340 2.44 6.33 -23.07
N PRO A 341 3.49 7.01 -23.58
CA PRO A 341 3.75 7.08 -25.01
C PRO A 341 4.09 5.71 -25.60
N GLU A 342 4.78 4.84 -24.87
CA GLU A 342 5.15 3.52 -25.38
C GLU A 342 3.96 2.56 -25.48
N LEU A 343 2.97 2.71 -24.61
CA LEU A 343 1.71 1.97 -24.71
C LEU A 343 0.92 2.40 -25.95
N GLN A 344 0.79 3.72 -26.15
CA GLN A 344 0.05 4.27 -27.28
C GLN A 344 0.76 3.96 -28.61
N ASP A 345 2.07 4.11 -28.69
CA ASP A 345 2.85 3.81 -29.88
C ASP A 345 2.80 2.32 -30.22
N ALA A 346 2.88 1.43 -29.22
CA ALA A 346 2.72 -0.01 -29.42
C ALA A 346 1.33 -0.35 -29.98
N ALA A 347 0.26 0.27 -29.46
CA ALA A 347 -1.09 0.08 -29.98
C ALA A 347 -1.22 0.59 -31.42
N VAL A 348 -0.68 1.78 -31.72
CA VAL A 348 -0.72 2.35 -33.08
C VAL A 348 0.08 1.52 -34.08
N ALA A 349 1.25 0.98 -33.68
CA ALA A 349 2.06 0.13 -34.53
C ALA A 349 1.34 -1.17 -34.95
N LEU A 350 0.48 -1.72 -34.07
CA LEU A 350 -0.30 -2.92 -34.35
C LEU A 350 -1.44 -2.70 -35.36
N LEU A 351 -1.87 -1.45 -35.59
CA LEU A 351 -2.92 -1.10 -36.57
C LEU A 351 -2.48 -1.33 -38.03
N ALA A 352 -1.18 -1.26 -38.32
CA ALA A 352 -0.65 -1.36 -39.68
C ALA A 352 -0.97 -2.69 -40.38
N ASN A 353 -1.35 -3.74 -39.63
CA ASN A 353 -1.63 -5.09 -40.12
C ASN A 353 -3.13 -5.39 -40.31
N GLN A 354 -3.95 -4.40 -40.67
CA GLN A 354 -5.42 -4.54 -40.81
C GLN A 354 -6.10 -5.05 -39.52
N ARG A 355 -5.56 -4.67 -38.36
CA ARG A 355 -6.13 -4.99 -37.04
C ARG A 355 -7.01 -3.84 -36.57
N SER A 356 -8.07 -4.17 -35.83
CA SER A 356 -8.93 -3.14 -35.22
C SER A 356 -8.24 -2.45 -34.05
N ALA A 357 -8.70 -1.25 -33.71
CA ALA A 357 -8.27 -0.51 -32.53
C ALA A 357 -8.45 -1.31 -31.24
N ALA A 358 -9.57 -2.02 -31.10
CA ALA A 358 -9.86 -2.83 -29.92
C ALA A 358 -8.84 -3.97 -29.75
N TRP A 359 -8.50 -4.67 -30.84
CA TRP A 359 -7.51 -5.74 -30.81
C TRP A 359 -6.11 -5.21 -30.52
N ALA A 360 -5.70 -4.16 -31.25
CA ALA A 360 -4.39 -3.54 -31.12
C ALA A 360 -4.16 -3.02 -29.70
N TRP A 361 -5.16 -2.34 -29.12
CA TRP A 361 -5.13 -1.86 -27.75
C TRP A 361 -5.06 -3.01 -26.74
N ARG A 362 -5.89 -4.06 -26.89
CA ARG A 362 -5.86 -5.24 -26.00
C ARG A 362 -4.49 -5.88 -25.95
N GLN A 363 -3.88 -6.09 -27.11
CA GLN A 363 -2.55 -6.70 -27.16
C GLN A 363 -1.49 -5.82 -26.54
N ALA A 364 -1.56 -4.51 -26.78
CA ALA A 364 -0.60 -3.56 -26.24
C ALA A 364 -0.64 -3.54 -24.70
N TYR A 365 -1.81 -3.32 -24.08
CA TYR A 365 -1.86 -3.25 -22.61
C TYR A 365 -1.61 -4.62 -21.95
N GLU A 366 -2.09 -5.72 -22.53
CA GLU A 366 -1.92 -7.05 -21.91
C GLU A 366 -0.45 -7.50 -21.96
N GLN A 367 0.26 -7.25 -23.06
CA GLN A 367 1.69 -7.54 -23.14
C GLN A 367 2.50 -6.74 -22.11
N ARG A 368 2.12 -5.48 -21.88
CA ARG A 368 2.77 -4.63 -20.88
C ARG A 368 2.41 -5.06 -19.45
N ALA A 369 1.16 -5.42 -19.19
CA ALA A 369 0.71 -5.92 -17.88
C ALA A 369 1.41 -7.24 -17.52
N ALA A 370 1.47 -8.20 -18.45
CA ALA A 370 2.17 -9.47 -18.25
C ALA A 370 3.67 -9.27 -17.93
N ALA A 371 4.31 -8.26 -18.53
CA ALA A 371 5.70 -7.93 -18.22
C ALA A 371 5.87 -7.35 -16.81
N LEU A 372 4.88 -6.62 -16.29
CA LEU A 372 4.90 -6.14 -14.90
C LEU A 372 4.65 -7.27 -13.89
N GLU A 373 3.79 -8.24 -14.20
CA GLU A 373 3.53 -9.40 -13.33
C GLU A 373 4.75 -10.29 -13.11
N GLN A 374 5.69 -10.30 -14.05
CA GLN A 374 6.91 -11.08 -13.98
C GLN A 374 7.99 -10.45 -13.11
N LEU A 375 7.77 -9.22 -12.61
CA LEU A 375 8.70 -8.57 -11.69
C LEU A 375 8.72 -9.28 -10.34
N SER A 376 9.90 -9.41 -9.75
CA SER A 376 10.10 -10.07 -8.45
C SER A 376 9.56 -9.28 -7.26
N ASP A 377 9.37 -7.96 -7.42
CA ASP A 377 8.77 -7.09 -6.41
C ASP A 377 7.23 -7.24 -6.41
N PRO A 378 6.62 -7.73 -5.32
CA PRO A 378 5.17 -7.91 -5.22
C PRO A 378 4.35 -6.62 -5.40
N LEU A 379 4.89 -5.45 -5.02
CA LEU A 379 4.23 -4.16 -5.14
C LEU A 379 4.24 -3.64 -6.58
N LEU A 380 5.31 -3.93 -7.33
CA LEU A 380 5.38 -3.64 -8.76
C LEU A 380 4.50 -4.61 -9.57
N ALA A 381 4.50 -5.89 -9.20
CA ALA A 381 3.65 -6.90 -9.83
C ALA A 381 2.16 -6.57 -9.69
N GLN A 382 1.73 -6.01 -8.55
CA GLN A 382 0.36 -5.52 -8.34
C GLN A 382 -0.06 -4.42 -9.33
N ARG A 383 0.87 -3.68 -9.92
CA ARG A 383 0.56 -2.61 -10.91
C ARG A 383 0.12 -3.16 -12.26
N ALA A 384 0.33 -4.43 -12.54
CA ALA A 384 -0.26 -5.06 -13.70
C ALA A 384 -1.79 -4.99 -13.69
N THR A 385 -2.41 -5.13 -12.51
CA THR A 385 -3.86 -4.99 -12.34
C THR A 385 -4.33 -3.58 -12.64
N ASP A 386 -3.59 -2.56 -12.19
CA ASP A 386 -3.88 -1.14 -12.47
C ASP A 386 -3.81 -0.85 -13.98
N LEU A 387 -2.78 -1.36 -14.66
CA LEU A 387 -2.63 -1.20 -16.10
C LEU A 387 -3.76 -1.91 -16.87
N ARG A 388 -4.20 -3.09 -16.41
CA ARG A 388 -5.36 -3.79 -16.99
C ARG A 388 -6.66 -3.02 -16.76
N ASP A 389 -6.88 -2.41 -15.60
CA ASP A 389 -8.06 -1.56 -15.34
C ASP A 389 -8.12 -0.39 -16.35
N VAL A 390 -6.99 0.33 -16.51
CA VAL A 390 -6.87 1.40 -17.51
C VAL A 390 -7.09 0.89 -18.93
N GLY A 391 -6.50 -0.27 -19.26
CA GLY A 391 -6.64 -0.94 -20.55
C GLY A 391 -8.09 -1.31 -20.87
N GLU A 392 -8.77 -1.98 -19.94
CA GLU A 392 -10.17 -2.39 -20.07
C GLU A 392 -11.11 -1.19 -20.19
N ARG A 393 -10.80 -0.05 -19.56
CA ARG A 393 -11.60 1.18 -19.69
C ARG A 393 -11.63 1.71 -21.11
N VAL A 394 -10.48 1.81 -21.78
CA VAL A 394 -10.43 2.21 -23.20
C VAL A 394 -11.07 1.13 -24.08
N LEU A 395 -10.85 -0.15 -23.77
CA LEU A 395 -11.42 -1.26 -24.53
C LEU A 395 -12.97 -1.25 -24.50
N ARG A 396 -13.58 -0.81 -23.40
CA ARG A 396 -15.05 -0.63 -23.29
C ARG A 396 -15.60 0.38 -24.29
N GLN A 397 -14.85 1.44 -24.60
CA GLN A 397 -15.24 2.44 -25.60
C GLN A 397 -15.09 1.92 -27.04
N LEU A 398 -14.20 0.94 -27.23
CA LEU A 398 -13.89 0.36 -28.54
C LEU A 398 -14.75 -0.88 -28.88
N GLY A 399 -15.27 -1.58 -27.86
CA GLY A 399 -16.09 -2.79 -28.03
C GLY A 399 -17.40 -2.54 -28.79
N GLU A 400 -17.86 -3.54 -29.54
CA GLU A 400 -19.09 -3.46 -30.35
C GLU A 400 -20.32 -4.00 -29.60
N THR A 401 -20.11 -4.97 -28.71
CA THR A 401 -21.17 -5.50 -27.85
C THR A 401 -20.55 -5.96 -26.54
N VAL A 402 -21.05 -5.41 -25.44
CA VAL A 402 -20.84 -5.97 -24.11
C VAL A 402 -21.89 -7.07 -23.97
N THR A 403 -21.53 -8.34 -24.14
CA THR A 403 -22.51 -9.44 -24.04
C THR A 403 -23.10 -9.51 -22.63
N ALA A 404 -24.44 -9.57 -22.60
CA ALA A 404 -25.35 -9.57 -21.46
C ALA A 404 -25.05 -8.46 -20.44
N GLU A 405 -26.02 -7.58 -20.23
CA GLU A 405 -26.08 -6.79 -19.00
C GLU A 405 -25.83 -7.77 -17.85
N ALA A 406 -24.64 -7.72 -17.23
CA ALA A 406 -24.54 -8.17 -15.86
C ALA A 406 -25.54 -7.29 -15.13
N GLU A 407 -26.74 -7.84 -14.88
CA GLU A 407 -27.87 -7.10 -14.34
C GLU A 407 -27.36 -6.35 -13.13
N SER A 408 -27.27 -5.02 -13.22
CA SER A 408 -26.89 -4.24 -12.06
C SER A 408 -27.86 -4.61 -10.94
N PRO A 409 -27.36 -4.87 -9.72
CA PRO A 409 -28.22 -5.33 -8.64
C PRO A 409 -29.37 -4.33 -8.47
N SER A 410 -30.60 -4.81 -8.60
CA SER A 410 -31.80 -3.98 -8.46
C SER A 410 -32.17 -3.71 -7.00
N GLU A 411 -31.45 -4.35 -6.08
CA GLU A 411 -31.63 -4.27 -4.63
C GLU A 411 -30.26 -4.23 -3.93
N PRO A 412 -30.19 -3.79 -2.65
CA PRO A 412 -28.95 -3.77 -1.89
C PRO A 412 -28.36 -5.18 -1.68
N VAL A 413 -27.09 -5.37 -2.05
CA VAL A 413 -26.39 -6.67 -2.10
C VAL A 413 -25.02 -6.63 -1.41
N ILE A 414 -24.52 -7.80 -1.05
CA ILE A 414 -23.11 -8.02 -0.72
C ILE A 414 -22.38 -8.43 -2.00
N LEU A 415 -21.41 -7.64 -2.44
CA LEU A 415 -20.67 -7.94 -3.68
C LEU A 415 -19.61 -9.00 -3.44
N ILE A 416 -19.57 -10.01 -4.31
CA ILE A 416 -18.53 -11.04 -4.33
C ILE A 416 -17.72 -10.88 -5.63
N ALA A 417 -16.40 -10.81 -5.53
CA ALA A 417 -15.53 -10.69 -6.70
C ALA A 417 -14.25 -11.53 -6.55
N GLU A 418 -13.59 -11.85 -7.66
CA GLU A 418 -12.23 -12.40 -7.62
C GLU A 418 -11.28 -11.39 -6.97
N ASP A 419 -11.33 -10.16 -7.48
CA ASP A 419 -10.66 -8.98 -6.97
C ASP A 419 -11.48 -7.76 -7.42
N LEU A 420 -11.28 -6.61 -6.77
CA LEU A 420 -11.88 -5.34 -7.16
C LEU A 420 -10.79 -4.37 -7.57
N THR A 421 -10.90 -3.81 -8.77
CA THR A 421 -10.02 -2.74 -9.20
C THR A 421 -10.33 -1.46 -8.39
N PRO A 422 -9.40 -0.49 -8.36
CA PRO A 422 -9.68 0.83 -7.81
C PRO A 422 -10.90 1.49 -8.46
N SER A 423 -11.05 1.35 -9.78
CA SER A 423 -12.20 1.87 -10.52
C SER A 423 -13.52 1.23 -10.09
N ASP A 424 -13.55 -0.10 -9.92
CA ASP A 424 -14.75 -0.80 -9.46
C ASP A 424 -15.16 -0.33 -8.08
N THR A 425 -14.19 -0.24 -7.16
CA THR A 425 -14.44 0.11 -5.75
C THR A 425 -14.93 1.55 -5.61
N ALA A 426 -14.35 2.49 -6.37
CA ALA A 426 -14.77 3.90 -6.35
C ALA A 426 -16.10 4.13 -7.08
N GLY A 427 -16.43 3.28 -8.05
CA GLY A 427 -17.70 3.29 -8.78
C GLY A 427 -18.86 2.60 -8.06
N LEU A 428 -18.63 1.99 -6.89
CA LEU A 428 -19.68 1.35 -6.09
C LEU A 428 -20.74 2.37 -5.69
N ASP A 429 -22.00 2.05 -5.97
CA ASP A 429 -23.14 2.80 -5.43
C ASP A 429 -23.35 2.40 -3.96
N PRO A 430 -23.15 3.32 -3.00
CA PRO A 430 -23.33 3.01 -1.57
C PRO A 430 -24.79 2.66 -1.21
N ALA A 431 -25.77 3.03 -2.05
CA ALA A 431 -27.17 2.65 -1.83
C ALA A 431 -27.46 1.19 -2.17
N LEU A 432 -26.69 0.60 -3.10
CA LEU A 432 -26.86 -0.78 -3.58
C LEU A 432 -25.79 -1.74 -3.03
N THR A 433 -24.67 -1.22 -2.53
CA THR A 433 -23.57 -2.04 -2.01
C THR A 433 -23.57 -2.02 -0.49
N LEU A 434 -24.08 -3.10 0.12
CA LEU A 434 -24.06 -3.26 1.58
C LEU A 434 -22.65 -3.54 2.10
N GLY A 435 -21.82 -4.20 1.31
CA GLY A 435 -20.45 -4.59 1.64
C GLY A 435 -19.86 -5.42 0.51
N PHE A 436 -18.57 -5.77 0.58
CA PHE A 436 -17.95 -6.65 -0.41
C PHE A 436 -16.97 -7.67 0.17
N CYS A 437 -16.83 -8.80 -0.53
CA CYS A 437 -15.86 -9.84 -0.22
C CYS A 437 -15.10 -10.27 -1.48
N THR A 438 -13.78 -10.22 -1.45
CA THR A 438 -12.93 -10.65 -2.57
C THR A 438 -12.22 -11.98 -2.28
N ALA A 439 -12.09 -12.83 -3.31
CA ALA A 439 -11.35 -14.08 -3.21
C ALA A 439 -9.84 -13.84 -3.00
N TYR A 440 -9.30 -12.85 -3.70
CA TYR A 440 -7.90 -12.43 -3.65
C TYR A 440 -7.76 -11.01 -3.11
N GLY A 441 -6.53 -10.51 -2.97
CA GLY A 441 -6.23 -9.18 -2.46
C GLY A 441 -5.82 -9.16 -0.98
N GLY A 442 -5.13 -8.09 -0.59
CA GLY A 442 -4.58 -7.90 0.76
C GLY A 442 -5.22 -6.71 1.50
N PRO A 443 -5.05 -6.61 2.82
CA PRO A 443 -5.64 -5.53 3.65
C PRO A 443 -5.05 -4.14 3.36
N THR A 444 -3.94 -4.09 2.63
CA THR A 444 -3.25 -2.90 2.13
C THR A 444 -3.57 -2.61 0.65
N SER A 445 -4.43 -3.41 0.01
CA SER A 445 -4.86 -3.16 -1.37
C SER A 445 -5.61 -1.83 -1.46
N HIS A 446 -5.54 -1.21 -2.64
CA HIS A 446 -6.25 0.04 -2.88
C HIS A 446 -7.77 -0.10 -2.72
N SER A 447 -8.34 -1.25 -3.07
CA SER A 447 -9.75 -1.57 -2.81
C SER A 447 -10.07 -1.58 -1.31
N ALA A 448 -9.20 -2.17 -0.46
CA ALA A 448 -9.37 -2.12 1.00
C ALA A 448 -9.26 -0.70 1.59
N ILE A 449 -8.40 0.15 1.02
CA ILE A 449 -8.25 1.56 1.45
C ILE A 449 -9.50 2.38 1.06
N ILE A 450 -9.97 2.25 -0.18
CA ILE A 450 -11.15 2.96 -0.68
C ILE A 450 -12.41 2.50 0.05
N ALA A 451 -12.54 1.22 0.38
CA ALA A 451 -13.68 0.71 1.15
C ALA A 451 -13.86 1.42 2.51
N ARG A 452 -12.75 1.67 3.21
CA ARG A 452 -12.76 2.35 4.51
C ARG A 452 -13.19 3.80 4.38
N SER A 453 -12.72 4.50 3.34
CA SER A 453 -13.10 5.90 3.15
C SER A 453 -14.56 6.07 2.75
N LEU A 454 -15.15 5.05 2.11
CA LEU A 454 -16.57 5.00 1.76
C LEU A 454 -17.46 4.42 2.89
N ASP A 455 -16.89 4.03 4.04
CA ASP A 455 -17.59 3.35 5.15
C ASP A 455 -18.34 2.08 4.70
N ILE A 456 -17.78 1.36 3.71
CA ILE A 456 -18.32 0.10 3.19
C ILE A 456 -17.60 -1.06 3.87
N PRO A 457 -18.32 -1.95 4.58
CA PRO A 457 -17.75 -3.15 5.19
C PRO A 457 -17.12 -4.09 4.16
N ALA A 458 -15.90 -4.57 4.43
CA ALA A 458 -15.11 -5.28 3.42
C ALA A 458 -14.26 -6.42 4.02
N ILE A 459 -14.22 -7.54 3.29
CA ILE A 459 -13.34 -8.69 3.54
C ILE A 459 -12.53 -8.93 2.26
N VAL A 460 -11.21 -9.13 2.39
CA VAL A 460 -10.34 -9.42 1.24
C VAL A 460 -9.59 -10.73 1.45
N GLY A 461 -9.21 -11.41 0.38
CA GLY A 461 -8.43 -12.64 0.48
C GLY A 461 -9.20 -13.81 1.15
N ALA A 462 -10.50 -13.93 0.90
CA ALA A 462 -11.33 -15.02 1.43
C ALA A 462 -11.14 -16.37 0.70
N GLY A 463 -10.28 -16.40 -0.31
CA GLY A 463 -9.99 -17.57 -1.14
C GLY A 463 -11.06 -17.86 -2.20
N PRO A 464 -10.77 -18.75 -3.16
CA PRO A 464 -11.65 -19.02 -4.31
C PRO A 464 -12.99 -19.65 -3.93
N ALA A 465 -13.12 -20.21 -2.72
CA ALA A 465 -14.37 -20.80 -2.25
C ALA A 465 -15.54 -19.81 -2.23
N VAL A 466 -15.28 -18.51 -2.02
CA VAL A 466 -16.31 -17.47 -2.02
C VAL A 466 -16.97 -17.30 -3.39
N LEU A 467 -16.26 -17.63 -4.47
CA LEU A 467 -16.74 -17.51 -5.85
C LEU A 467 -17.74 -18.60 -6.23
N ASN A 468 -17.88 -19.65 -5.41
CA ASN A 468 -18.84 -20.72 -5.62
C ASN A 468 -20.23 -20.38 -5.05
N LEU A 469 -20.39 -19.22 -4.40
CA LEU A 469 -21.68 -18.77 -3.88
C LEU A 469 -22.59 -18.33 -5.02
N ALA A 470 -23.81 -18.88 -5.08
CA ALA A 470 -24.79 -18.50 -6.08
C ALA A 470 -25.35 -17.09 -5.80
N ASN A 471 -25.61 -16.31 -6.85
CA ASN A 471 -26.32 -15.02 -6.73
C ASN A 471 -27.64 -15.19 -5.97
N GLY A 472 -27.94 -14.25 -5.08
CA GLY A 472 -29.10 -14.32 -4.19
C GLY A 472 -28.88 -15.13 -2.90
N THR A 473 -27.74 -15.82 -2.74
CA THR A 473 -27.42 -16.51 -1.48
C THR A 473 -27.36 -15.49 -0.35
N ARG A 474 -28.16 -15.69 0.69
CA ARG A 474 -28.16 -14.78 1.84
C ARG A 474 -26.91 -15.01 2.68
N CYS A 475 -26.23 -13.93 3.04
CA CYS A 475 -25.01 -13.98 3.82
C CYS A 475 -25.02 -12.93 4.95
N ILE A 476 -24.24 -13.22 6.00
CA ILE A 476 -23.81 -12.22 6.98
C ILE A 476 -22.34 -11.92 6.65
N LEU A 477 -22.01 -10.65 6.43
CA LEU A 477 -20.64 -10.19 6.27
C LEU A 477 -20.23 -9.45 7.54
N ASP A 478 -19.20 -9.96 8.21
CA ASP A 478 -18.56 -9.33 9.36
C ASP A 478 -17.16 -8.85 8.95
N GLY A 479 -17.10 -7.58 8.55
CA GLY A 479 -15.86 -6.90 8.16
C GLY A 479 -14.94 -6.59 9.34
N GLU A 480 -15.42 -6.69 10.58
CA GLU A 480 -14.60 -6.51 11.79
C GLU A 480 -13.78 -7.77 12.07
N THR A 481 -14.40 -8.96 11.98
CA THR A 481 -13.70 -10.24 12.19
C THR A 481 -13.11 -10.86 10.92
N GLY A 482 -13.49 -10.34 9.74
CA GLY A 482 -13.04 -10.87 8.46
C GLY A 482 -13.74 -12.16 8.02
N ASN A 483 -14.97 -12.40 8.50
CA ASN A 483 -15.70 -13.64 8.25
C ASN A 483 -16.99 -13.40 7.45
N LEU A 484 -17.20 -14.23 6.42
CA LEU A 484 -18.44 -14.30 5.65
C LEU A 484 -19.21 -15.58 5.99
N TYR A 485 -20.48 -15.47 6.39
CA TYR A 485 -21.31 -16.61 6.80
C TYR A 485 -22.42 -16.85 5.75
N PRO A 486 -22.25 -17.81 4.83
CA PRO A 486 -23.25 -18.11 3.81
C PRO A 486 -24.38 -19.00 4.32
N ASN A 487 -25.60 -18.77 3.83
CA ASN A 487 -26.81 -19.50 4.24
C ASN A 487 -27.00 -19.53 5.77
N PRO A 488 -27.01 -18.36 6.44
CA PRO A 488 -27.13 -18.29 7.88
C PRO A 488 -28.46 -18.87 8.36
N SER A 489 -28.43 -19.52 9.52
CA SER A 489 -29.66 -19.96 10.19
C SER A 489 -30.54 -18.77 10.58
N GLU A 490 -31.85 -18.98 10.76
CA GLU A 490 -32.76 -17.94 11.27
C GLU A 490 -32.30 -17.37 12.63
N ALA A 491 -31.67 -18.22 13.46
CA ALA A 491 -31.08 -17.78 14.73
C ALA A 491 -29.89 -16.85 14.50
N ASP A 492 -28.97 -17.20 13.59
CA ASP A 492 -27.81 -16.38 13.26
C ASP A 492 -28.23 -15.04 12.61
N LEU A 493 -29.26 -15.06 11.75
CA LEU A 493 -29.85 -13.85 11.15
C LEU A 493 -30.46 -12.93 12.20
N ALA A 494 -31.20 -13.49 13.16
CA ALA A 494 -31.76 -12.72 14.28
C ALA A 494 -30.66 -12.11 15.14
N THR A 495 -29.60 -12.87 15.46
CA THR A 495 -28.43 -12.39 16.20
C THR A 495 -27.72 -11.25 15.46
N ALA A 496 -27.47 -11.40 14.16
CA ALA A 496 -26.80 -10.37 13.37
C ALA A 496 -27.68 -9.12 13.19
N SER A 497 -28.99 -9.29 12.96
CA SER A 497 -29.94 -8.18 12.79
C SER A 497 -30.09 -7.39 14.07
N GLN A 498 -30.18 -8.07 15.22
CA GLN A 498 -30.19 -7.42 16.53
C GLN A 498 -28.88 -6.64 16.76
N ALA A 499 -27.73 -7.25 16.47
CA ALA A 499 -26.44 -6.58 16.60
C ALA A 499 -26.29 -5.35 15.68
N GLN A 500 -26.83 -5.40 14.46
CA GLN A 500 -26.85 -4.27 13.53
C GLN A 500 -27.77 -3.15 14.04
N ALA A 501 -28.97 -3.50 14.53
CA ALA A 501 -29.91 -2.54 15.11
C ALA A 501 -29.36 -1.89 16.38
N ASP A 502 -28.75 -2.67 17.27
CA ASP A 502 -28.10 -2.19 18.49
C ASP A 502 -26.96 -1.22 18.17
N LEU A 503 -26.14 -1.53 17.16
CA LEU A 503 -25.06 -0.65 16.72
C LEU A 503 -25.61 0.67 16.15
N GLN A 504 -26.64 0.61 15.31
CA GLN A 504 -27.24 1.81 14.73
C GLN A 504 -27.90 2.67 15.82
N ALA A 505 -28.64 2.05 16.74
CA ALA A 505 -29.26 2.73 17.87
C ALA A 505 -28.19 3.37 18.78
N MET A 506 -27.10 2.66 19.06
CA MET A 506 -25.96 3.17 19.81
C MET A 506 -25.32 4.38 19.12
N ARG A 507 -24.95 4.26 17.84
CA ARG A 507 -24.37 5.38 17.05
C ARG A 507 -25.30 6.58 16.99
N GLN A 508 -26.61 6.36 16.84
CA GLN A 508 -27.59 7.45 16.84
C GLN A 508 -27.69 8.13 18.21
N ALA A 509 -27.72 7.35 19.30
CA ALA A 509 -27.72 7.88 20.66
C ALA A 509 -26.43 8.67 20.96
N GLU A 510 -25.27 8.15 20.56
CA GLU A 510 -23.96 8.80 20.66
C GLU A 510 -23.96 10.14 19.92
N LYS A 511 -24.44 10.16 18.67
CA LYS A 511 -24.55 11.38 17.86
C LYS A 511 -25.47 12.42 18.49
N LEU A 512 -26.64 12.00 19.01
CA LEU A 512 -27.57 12.91 19.69
C LEU A 512 -26.98 13.47 20.98
N ALA A 513 -26.12 12.71 21.66
CA ALA A 513 -25.46 13.10 22.90
C ALA A 513 -24.04 13.66 22.70
N CYS A 514 -23.61 13.96 21.48
CA CYS A 514 -22.22 14.34 21.19
C CYS A 514 -21.78 15.64 21.91
N TYR A 515 -22.69 16.60 22.03
CA TYR A 515 -22.46 17.87 22.72
C TYR A 515 -22.48 17.76 24.25
N GLN A 516 -22.90 16.62 24.81
CA GLN A 516 -22.82 16.43 26.26
C GLN A 516 -21.35 16.24 26.67
N PRO A 517 -20.91 16.84 27.79
CA PRO A 517 -19.56 16.63 28.30
C PRO A 517 -19.33 15.16 28.68
N ALA A 518 -18.06 14.71 28.68
CA ALA A 518 -17.69 13.41 29.22
C ALA A 518 -17.61 13.47 30.77
N LEU A 519 -18.79 13.51 31.41
CA LEU A 519 -18.95 13.34 32.85
C LEU A 519 -19.20 11.86 33.16
N MET A 520 -18.26 11.25 33.86
CA MET A 520 -18.36 9.87 34.35
C MET A 520 -19.51 9.74 35.37
N THR A 521 -19.92 8.50 35.66
CA THR A 521 -21.05 8.19 36.56
C THR A 521 -20.85 8.69 38.01
N ASP A 522 -19.60 8.89 38.43
CA ASP A 522 -19.21 9.47 39.73
C ASP A 522 -18.90 10.98 39.66
N GLY A 523 -19.19 11.62 38.53
CA GLY A 523 -19.02 13.06 38.32
C GLY A 523 -17.62 13.49 37.90
N HIS A 524 -16.66 12.57 37.74
CA HIS A 524 -15.34 12.90 37.21
C HIS A 524 -15.46 13.37 35.76
N ARG A 525 -14.84 14.51 35.43
CA ARG A 525 -14.85 15.07 34.08
C ARG A 525 -13.56 14.73 33.34
N VAL A 526 -13.69 14.29 32.11
CA VAL A 526 -12.59 14.11 31.15
C VAL A 526 -12.84 15.01 29.95
N GLU A 527 -11.83 15.70 29.47
CA GLU A 527 -11.93 16.49 28.24
C GLU A 527 -11.74 15.58 27.03
N VAL A 528 -12.71 15.56 26.10
CA VAL A 528 -12.59 14.83 24.84
C VAL A 528 -12.55 15.83 23.70
N VAL A 529 -11.39 15.95 23.08
CA VAL A 529 -11.03 16.94 22.06
C VAL A 529 -10.62 16.25 20.77
N ALA A 530 -10.49 17.01 19.68
CA ALA A 530 -10.17 16.46 18.36
C ALA A 530 -8.68 16.62 17.99
N ASN A 531 -8.17 15.63 17.25
CA ASN A 531 -6.98 15.73 16.42
C ASN A 531 -7.38 16.22 15.03
N ILE A 532 -6.75 17.28 14.54
CA ILE A 532 -7.01 17.82 13.20
C ILE A 532 -5.70 18.07 12.43
N GLY A 533 -5.79 18.10 11.11
CA GLY A 533 -4.72 18.38 10.16
C GLY A 533 -5.16 19.28 9.00
N ALA A 534 -6.35 19.88 9.02
CA ALA A 534 -6.78 20.84 8.00
C ALA A 534 -7.74 21.90 8.57
N VAL A 535 -7.91 23.02 7.85
CA VAL A 535 -8.79 24.12 8.30
C VAL A 535 -10.24 23.69 8.41
N ALA A 536 -10.75 22.96 7.42
CA ALA A 536 -12.14 22.50 7.38
C ALA A 536 -12.48 21.54 8.54
N GLU A 537 -11.49 20.84 9.07
CA GLU A 537 -11.68 19.87 10.16
C GLU A 537 -11.98 20.54 11.50
N ALA A 538 -11.64 21.81 11.70
CA ALA A 538 -11.96 22.54 12.92
C ALA A 538 -13.49 22.66 13.12
N GLU A 539 -14.22 23.00 12.07
CA GLU A 539 -15.69 23.07 12.11
C GLU A 539 -16.30 21.67 12.26
N GLN A 540 -15.74 20.67 11.55
CA GLN A 540 -16.18 19.28 11.68
C GLN A 540 -16.01 18.75 13.11
N ALA A 541 -14.92 19.10 13.79
CA ALA A 541 -14.67 18.73 15.18
C ALA A 541 -15.74 19.31 16.13
N VAL A 542 -16.09 20.59 15.96
CA VAL A 542 -17.17 21.23 16.74
C VAL A 542 -18.51 20.53 16.46
N ASN A 543 -18.82 20.24 15.20
CA ASN A 543 -20.05 19.54 14.81
C ASN A 543 -20.11 18.10 15.33
N ALA A 544 -18.96 17.45 15.52
CA ALA A 544 -18.85 16.15 16.17
C ALA A 544 -18.92 16.22 17.71
N GLY A 545 -19.02 17.41 18.29
CA GLY A 545 -19.13 17.64 19.72
C GLY A 545 -17.78 17.65 20.46
N ALA A 546 -16.66 17.86 19.78
CA ALA A 546 -15.35 17.97 20.43
C ALA A 546 -15.31 19.20 21.36
N GLU A 547 -14.65 19.08 22.51
CA GLU A 547 -14.51 20.17 23.50
C GLU A 547 -13.30 21.09 23.22
N GLY A 548 -12.77 21.03 22.00
CA GLY A 548 -11.57 21.74 21.55
C GLY A 548 -10.74 20.87 20.61
N VAL A 549 -9.52 21.31 20.36
CA VAL A 549 -8.51 20.60 19.57
C VAL A 549 -7.29 20.39 20.44
N GLY A 550 -7.01 19.14 20.81
CA GLY A 550 -5.84 18.76 21.62
C GLY A 550 -4.58 18.54 20.79
N LEU A 551 -4.73 18.44 19.46
CA LEU A 551 -3.61 18.38 18.52
C LEU A 551 -4.01 18.94 17.16
N LEU A 552 -3.48 20.11 16.82
CA LEU A 552 -3.34 20.54 15.43
C LEU A 552 -1.99 20.07 14.89
N ARG A 553 -2.03 19.15 13.92
CA ARG A 553 -0.90 18.77 13.09
C ARG A 553 -0.67 19.89 12.07
N THR A 554 0.46 20.60 12.15
CA THR A 554 0.73 21.77 11.29
C THR A 554 1.36 21.39 9.95
N GLU A 555 1.70 20.12 9.75
CA GLU A 555 2.44 19.64 8.58
C GLU A 555 1.69 19.88 7.26
N PHE A 556 0.35 19.92 7.28
CA PHE A 556 -0.47 20.21 6.09
C PHE A 556 -0.15 21.57 5.42
N LEU A 557 0.42 22.53 6.17
CA LEU A 557 0.83 23.82 5.61
C LEU A 557 2.16 23.72 4.84
N PHE A 558 2.96 22.70 5.12
CA PHE A 558 4.32 22.53 4.62
C PHE A 558 4.41 21.46 3.52
N LEU A 559 3.60 20.39 3.61
CA LEU A 559 3.60 19.28 2.67
C LEU A 559 2.94 19.64 1.33
N ASN A 560 3.30 18.93 0.26
CA ASN A 560 2.76 19.09 -1.11
C ASN A 560 2.94 20.49 -1.71
N ARG A 561 4.10 21.12 -1.46
CA ARG A 561 4.43 22.47 -1.93
C ARG A 561 5.88 22.58 -2.37
N THR A 562 6.17 23.54 -3.24
CA THR A 562 7.53 23.83 -3.75
C THR A 562 8.24 24.93 -2.97
N GLN A 563 7.56 25.60 -2.03
CA GLN A 563 8.11 26.65 -1.17
C GLN A 563 7.48 26.58 0.23
N PRO A 564 8.21 26.99 1.29
CA PRO A 564 7.66 27.00 2.64
C PRO A 564 6.51 28.02 2.76
N PRO A 565 5.50 27.74 3.61
CA PRO A 565 4.36 28.63 3.79
C PRO A 565 4.79 29.95 4.44
N SER A 566 4.30 31.04 3.89
CA SER A 566 4.55 32.39 4.40
C SER A 566 3.86 32.62 5.75
N GLU A 567 4.35 33.59 6.52
CA GLU A 567 3.73 33.99 7.78
C GLU A 567 2.25 34.35 7.61
N ALA A 568 1.90 35.09 6.55
CA ALA A 568 0.54 35.53 6.28
C ALA A 568 -0.42 34.36 5.99
N GLU A 569 0.03 33.36 5.23
CA GLU A 569 -0.75 32.14 4.99
C GLU A 569 -1.01 31.38 6.30
N GLN A 570 0.02 31.22 7.13
CA GLN A 570 -0.09 30.55 8.42
C GLN A 570 -1.02 31.31 9.39
N VAL A 571 -0.91 32.64 9.49
CA VAL A 571 -1.81 33.48 10.31
C VAL A 571 -3.26 33.28 9.86
N THR A 572 -3.50 33.29 8.55
CA THR A 572 -4.84 33.11 7.98
C THR A 572 -5.41 31.75 8.36
N ALA A 573 -4.65 30.68 8.17
CA ALA A 573 -5.07 29.32 8.49
C ALA A 573 -5.37 29.15 10.00
N TYR A 574 -4.46 29.60 10.88
CA TYR A 574 -4.67 29.50 12.33
C TYR A 574 -5.87 30.34 12.79
N THR A 575 -6.02 31.57 12.28
CA THR A 575 -7.16 32.44 12.62
C THR A 575 -8.50 31.81 12.22
N GLN A 576 -8.58 31.22 11.02
CA GLN A 576 -9.78 30.53 10.56
C GLN A 576 -10.17 29.37 11.48
N MET A 577 -9.20 28.55 11.90
CA MET A 577 -9.46 27.45 12.83
C MET A 577 -9.90 27.94 14.22
N ILE A 578 -9.23 28.96 14.77
CA ILE A 578 -9.58 29.52 16.08
C ILE A 578 -11.00 30.09 16.07
N GLN A 579 -11.37 30.78 14.99
CA GLN A 579 -12.72 31.31 14.81
C GLN A 579 -13.76 30.20 14.67
N ALA A 580 -13.47 29.14 13.91
CA ALA A 580 -14.35 27.97 13.79
C ALA A 580 -14.59 27.26 15.12
N LEU A 581 -13.58 27.25 16.01
CA LEU A 581 -13.69 26.68 17.36
C LEU A 581 -14.52 27.52 18.33
N ASN A 582 -14.86 28.77 17.97
CA ASN A 582 -15.80 29.62 18.69
C ASN A 582 -15.56 29.68 20.21
N GLY A 583 -14.29 29.86 20.62
CA GLY A 583 -13.87 29.96 22.01
C GLY A 583 -13.44 28.66 22.68
N LEU A 584 -13.49 27.52 21.98
CA LEU A 584 -12.85 26.27 22.43
C LEU A 584 -11.33 26.31 22.21
N PRO A 585 -10.54 25.65 23.07
CA PRO A 585 -9.07 25.71 23.01
C PRO A 585 -8.49 25.00 21.78
N LEU A 586 -7.39 25.57 21.26
CA LEU A 586 -6.60 24.99 20.17
C LEU A 586 -5.15 24.76 20.62
N ILE A 587 -4.71 23.50 20.69
CA ILE A 587 -3.31 23.15 20.92
C ILE A 587 -2.59 23.00 19.59
N ILE A 588 -1.70 23.94 19.29
CA ILE A 588 -0.91 23.96 18.06
C ILE A 588 0.42 23.26 18.31
N ARG A 589 0.63 22.13 17.64
CA ARG A 589 1.94 21.48 17.61
C ARG A 589 2.81 22.15 16.56
N THR A 590 3.99 22.62 16.96
CA THR A 590 4.96 23.14 15.98
C THR A 590 5.33 22.04 14.99
N PHE A 591 5.80 22.41 13.80
CA PHE A 591 5.94 21.41 12.73
C PHE A 591 6.82 20.23 13.16
N ASP A 592 6.31 19.02 12.97
CA ASP A 592 6.99 17.75 13.19
C ASP A 592 7.29 17.11 11.83
N ILE A 593 8.31 17.69 11.19
CA ILE A 593 8.78 17.31 9.87
C ILE A 593 10.25 16.90 9.98
N GLY A 594 10.71 16.11 9.02
CA GLY A 594 11.98 15.40 9.07
C GLY A 594 11.75 13.93 9.35
N GLY A 595 12.67 13.09 8.89
CA GLY A 595 12.48 11.65 8.90
C GLY A 595 11.98 11.13 7.55
N ASP A 596 10.81 10.49 7.58
CA ASP A 596 10.08 9.89 6.45
C ASP A 596 9.43 10.93 5.52
N LYS A 597 9.16 12.14 6.02
CA LYS A 597 8.45 13.20 5.29
C LYS A 597 9.41 14.15 4.58
N ALA A 598 9.57 13.98 3.27
CA ALA A 598 10.40 14.85 2.44
C ALA A 598 9.73 16.22 2.19
N LEU A 599 10.50 17.30 2.34
CA LEU A 599 10.11 18.65 1.91
C LEU A 599 11.01 19.06 0.73
N PRO A 600 10.50 19.10 -0.51
CA PRO A 600 11.34 19.35 -1.70
C PRO A 600 12.17 20.64 -1.65
N TYR A 601 11.68 21.65 -0.93
CA TYR A 601 12.34 22.95 -0.75
C TYR A 601 13.32 23.01 0.46
N LEU A 602 13.41 21.95 1.25
CA LEU A 602 14.43 21.79 2.29
C LEU A 602 15.40 20.69 1.86
N SER A 603 16.60 21.08 1.44
CA SER A 603 17.69 20.14 1.16
C SER A 603 18.23 19.55 2.47
N LEU A 604 17.46 18.68 3.10
CA LEU A 604 17.87 17.97 4.31
C LEU A 604 18.83 16.82 3.93
N PRO A 605 19.92 16.62 4.68
CA PRO A 605 20.78 15.47 4.48
C PRO A 605 19.97 14.21 4.79
N LYS A 606 20.16 13.18 3.97
CA LYS A 606 19.53 11.89 4.17
C LYS A 606 20.15 11.17 5.37
N GLU A 607 19.33 10.51 6.15
CA GLU A 607 19.73 9.78 7.36
C GLU A 607 19.42 8.29 7.20
N GLU A 608 20.27 7.42 7.76
CA GLU A 608 20.04 5.97 7.75
C GLU A 608 18.78 5.57 8.55
N ASN A 609 18.51 6.31 9.63
CA ASN A 609 17.38 6.08 10.51
C ASN A 609 16.60 7.39 10.68
N PRO A 610 15.72 7.74 9.71
CA PRO A 610 15.07 9.04 9.69
C PRO A 610 14.19 9.27 10.94
N PHE A 611 13.56 8.21 11.47
CA PHE A 611 12.83 8.28 12.73
C PHE A 611 13.71 8.60 13.96
N LEU A 612 15.02 8.34 13.92
CA LEU A 612 15.94 8.61 15.04
C LEU A 612 16.75 9.90 14.85
N GLY A 613 16.64 10.55 13.70
CA GLY A 613 17.52 11.66 13.30
C GLY A 613 16.93 13.07 13.48
N VAL A 614 17.18 13.94 12.51
CA VAL A 614 16.82 15.37 12.52
C VAL A 614 15.37 15.55 12.11
N ARG A 615 14.47 15.43 13.10
CA ARG A 615 13.04 15.68 12.96
C ARG A 615 12.45 16.46 14.13
N GLY A 616 11.24 16.97 13.95
CA GLY A 616 10.53 17.72 14.99
C GLY A 616 11.33 18.92 15.48
N ILE A 617 11.44 19.08 16.79
CA ILE A 617 12.12 20.24 17.38
C ILE A 617 13.60 20.36 16.96
N ARG A 618 14.27 19.24 16.65
CA ARG A 618 15.67 19.25 16.19
C ARG A 618 15.80 19.96 14.85
N LEU A 619 14.84 19.73 13.94
CA LEU A 619 14.76 20.45 12.68
C LEU A 619 14.40 21.93 12.92
N CYS A 620 13.50 22.23 13.85
CA CYS A 620 13.17 23.62 14.23
C CYS A 620 14.42 24.41 14.68
N PHE A 621 15.36 23.77 15.38
CA PHE A 621 16.61 24.40 15.79
C PHE A 621 17.59 24.64 14.63
N GLN A 622 17.64 23.74 13.65
CA GLN A 622 18.47 23.92 12.47
C GLN A 622 17.88 24.95 11.49
N ARG A 623 16.55 24.99 11.36
CA ARG A 623 15.79 25.88 10.48
C ARG A 623 14.97 26.89 11.28
N GLN A 624 15.68 27.72 12.04
CA GLN A 624 15.06 28.79 12.82
C GLN A 624 14.28 29.79 11.96
N ASP A 625 14.62 29.93 10.67
CA ASP A 625 13.85 30.74 9.73
C ASP A 625 12.42 30.25 9.60
N LEU A 626 12.21 28.93 9.49
CA LEU A 626 10.88 28.33 9.46
C LEU A 626 10.22 28.37 10.84
N PHE A 627 10.97 28.01 11.87
CA PHE A 627 10.44 27.91 13.24
C PHE A 627 9.96 29.27 13.76
N LYS A 628 10.76 30.32 13.61
CA LYS A 628 10.37 31.68 14.01
C LYS A 628 9.22 32.19 13.18
N THR A 629 9.15 31.86 11.89
CA THR A 629 8.01 32.23 11.02
C THR A 629 6.71 31.59 11.50
N GLN A 630 6.74 30.31 11.85
CA GLN A 630 5.58 29.63 12.42
C GLN A 630 5.19 30.22 13.78
N LEU A 631 6.16 30.45 14.68
CA LEU A 631 5.90 31.07 15.98
C LEU A 631 5.28 32.46 15.85
N ARG A 632 5.81 33.33 14.98
CA ARG A 632 5.22 34.65 14.71
C ARG A 632 3.78 34.52 14.24
N ALA A 633 3.51 33.59 13.32
CA ALA A 633 2.16 33.35 12.83
C ALA A 633 1.20 32.90 13.93
N ILE A 634 1.64 31.97 14.80
CA ILE A 634 0.85 31.52 15.95
C ILE A 634 0.55 32.68 16.91
N PHE A 635 1.57 33.45 17.29
CA PHE A 635 1.40 34.59 18.22
C PHE A 635 0.51 35.70 17.64
N ARG A 636 0.55 35.93 16.31
CA ARG A 636 -0.35 36.89 15.66
C ARG A 636 -1.79 36.41 15.59
N ALA A 637 -2.02 35.10 15.53
CA ALA A 637 -3.37 34.52 15.56
C ALA A 637 -3.93 34.42 16.99
N ALA A 638 -3.07 34.33 18.01
CA ALA A 638 -3.43 34.16 19.42
C ALA A 638 -4.51 35.12 19.97
N PRO A 639 -4.56 36.42 19.61
CA PRO A 639 -5.59 37.33 20.12
C PRO A 639 -7.02 36.97 19.70
N THR A 640 -7.19 36.08 18.72
CA THR A 640 -8.49 35.70 18.17
C THR A 640 -9.19 34.57 18.94
N GLY A 641 -8.50 33.93 19.90
CA GLY A 641 -9.09 32.90 20.75
C GLY A 641 -8.05 32.08 21.52
N PRO A 642 -8.48 31.11 22.34
CA PRO A 642 -7.60 30.40 23.26
C PRO A 642 -6.68 29.42 22.53
N ILE A 643 -5.38 29.67 22.58
CA ILE A 643 -4.37 28.79 22.01
C ILE A 643 -3.36 28.30 23.05
N LYS A 644 -2.78 27.13 22.79
CA LYS A 644 -1.60 26.61 23.48
C LYS A 644 -0.57 26.17 22.44
N ILE A 645 0.72 26.21 22.78
CA ILE A 645 1.80 25.76 21.90
C ILE A 645 2.40 24.49 22.48
N MET A 646 2.64 23.50 21.62
CA MET A 646 3.25 22.22 22.00
C MET A 646 4.45 21.91 21.10
N PHE A 647 5.57 21.53 21.72
CA PHE A 647 6.78 21.14 21.01
C PHE A 647 6.88 19.61 20.86
N PRO A 648 7.08 19.07 19.63
CA PRO A 648 7.29 17.65 19.37
C PRO A 648 8.75 17.21 19.59
N MET A 649 8.99 15.92 19.73
CA MET A 649 10.31 15.25 19.72
C MET A 649 11.30 15.78 20.77
N ILE A 650 10.80 16.30 21.89
CA ILE A 650 11.62 16.75 23.02
C ILE A 650 12.23 15.51 23.68
N ALA A 651 13.56 15.44 23.73
CA ALA A 651 14.29 14.32 24.32
C ALA A 651 15.02 14.72 25.61
N THR A 652 15.45 15.97 25.71
CA THR A 652 16.25 16.54 26.82
C THR A 652 15.63 17.82 27.37
N LEU A 653 15.99 18.18 28.61
CA LEU A 653 15.49 19.40 29.24
C LEU A 653 15.99 20.66 28.51
N GLU A 654 17.20 20.56 27.96
CA GLU A 654 17.82 21.57 27.13
C GLU A 654 17.00 21.85 25.86
N ASP A 655 16.46 20.81 25.20
CA ASP A 655 15.58 20.97 24.04
C ASP A 655 14.38 21.86 24.40
N PHE A 656 13.67 21.55 25.49
CA PHE A 656 12.50 22.33 25.90
C PHE A 656 12.86 23.78 26.25
N ARG A 657 13.94 23.98 27.02
CA ARG A 657 14.41 25.33 27.40
C ARG A 657 14.79 26.16 26.19
N GLN A 658 15.49 25.57 25.23
CA GLN A 658 15.88 26.25 23.98
C GLN A 658 14.65 26.62 23.15
N ALA A 659 13.70 25.69 22.97
CA ALA A 659 12.44 25.94 22.26
C ALA A 659 11.64 27.08 22.90
N ARG A 660 11.47 27.03 24.22
CA ARG A 660 10.79 28.06 25.01
C ARG A 660 11.49 29.41 24.92
N GLN A 661 12.83 29.45 24.98
CA GLN A 661 13.59 30.68 24.85
C GLN A 661 13.38 31.35 23.48
N ILE A 662 13.40 30.55 22.39
CA ILE A 662 13.13 31.05 21.05
C ILE A 662 11.69 31.56 20.94
N ALA A 663 10.71 30.79 21.45
CA ALA A 663 9.31 31.19 21.45
C ALA A 663 9.06 32.49 22.21
N GLU A 664 9.63 32.66 23.40
CA GLU A 664 9.52 33.89 24.19
C GLU A 664 10.19 35.09 23.51
N ALA A 665 11.34 34.89 22.87
CA ALA A 665 11.99 35.95 22.11
C ALA A 665 11.10 36.43 20.94
N VAL A 666 10.49 35.50 20.21
CA VAL A 666 9.56 35.80 19.12
C VAL A 666 8.27 36.45 19.64
N ARG A 667 7.73 35.97 20.75
CA ARG A 667 6.55 36.55 21.40
C ARG A 667 6.79 38.02 21.74
N ALA A 668 7.94 38.32 22.36
CA ALA A 668 8.33 39.68 22.72
C ALA A 668 8.54 40.57 21.48
N GLU A 669 9.12 40.02 20.40
CA GLU A 669 9.29 40.72 19.11
C GLU A 669 7.94 41.12 18.49
N VAL A 670 6.95 40.22 18.53
CA VAL A 670 5.61 40.47 17.98
C VAL A 670 4.73 41.30 18.93
N GLY A 671 5.07 41.36 20.22
CA GLY A 671 4.27 42.05 21.25
C GLY A 671 2.99 41.30 21.63
N ALA A 672 3.00 39.96 21.57
CA ALA A 672 1.84 39.13 21.90
C ALA A 672 1.77 38.78 23.39
N ASP A 673 0.56 38.49 23.89
CA ASP A 673 0.35 38.02 25.26
C ASP A 673 0.98 36.63 25.50
N PRO A 674 1.36 36.30 26.75
CA PRO A 674 1.86 34.97 27.09
C PRO A 674 0.86 33.86 26.76
N VAL A 675 1.36 32.72 26.29
CA VAL A 675 0.59 31.50 26.03
C VAL A 675 1.22 30.31 26.77
N ASP A 676 0.43 29.28 27.03
CA ASP A 676 0.94 28.06 27.65
C ASP A 676 1.81 27.26 26.67
N TYR A 677 3.00 26.88 27.13
CA TYR A 677 3.89 25.95 26.44
C TYR A 677 3.80 24.56 27.07
N GLY A 678 3.37 23.59 26.28
CA GLY A 678 3.46 22.17 26.61
C GLY A 678 4.50 21.46 25.77
N MET A 679 4.63 20.16 26.00
CA MET A 679 5.47 19.29 25.19
C MET A 679 4.78 17.97 24.90
N MET A 680 5.12 17.40 23.75
CA MET A 680 4.74 16.05 23.43
C MET A 680 5.67 15.07 24.16
N ILE A 681 5.09 14.12 24.91
CA ILE A 681 5.81 13.00 25.52
C ILE A 681 5.72 11.83 24.56
N GLU A 682 6.77 11.69 23.76
CA GLU A 682 6.86 10.65 22.74
C GLU A 682 8.23 9.97 22.68
N VAL A 683 9.23 10.51 23.36
CA VAL A 683 10.57 9.92 23.49
C VAL A 683 10.70 9.29 24.88
N PRO A 684 11.18 8.03 25.01
CA PRO A 684 11.32 7.37 26.31
C PRO A 684 12.18 8.16 27.32
N SER A 685 13.21 8.88 26.87
CA SER A 685 14.01 9.75 27.75
C SER A 685 13.17 10.85 28.40
N ALA A 686 12.17 11.39 27.70
CA ALA A 686 11.27 12.40 28.23
C ALA A 686 10.33 11.83 29.31
N VAL A 687 9.93 10.56 29.19
CA VAL A 687 9.18 9.87 30.25
C VAL A 687 10.02 9.70 31.51
N LEU A 688 11.28 9.27 31.34
CA LEU A 688 12.20 9.07 32.47
C LEU A 688 12.52 10.38 33.21
N MET A 689 12.45 11.51 32.51
CA MET A 689 12.71 12.85 33.05
C MET A 689 11.42 13.67 33.27
N ALA A 690 10.26 13.02 33.28
CA ALA A 690 8.97 13.71 33.32
C ALA A 690 8.81 14.60 34.58
N ALA A 691 9.43 14.23 35.70
CA ALA A 691 9.33 15.00 36.95
C ALA A 691 10.08 16.34 36.87
N GLU A 692 11.18 16.37 36.15
CA GLU A 692 11.99 17.55 35.86
C GLU A 692 11.28 18.44 34.84
N PHE A 693 10.77 17.86 33.74
CA PHE A 693 9.98 18.60 32.76
C PHE A 693 8.71 19.21 33.37
N ALA A 694 8.04 18.50 34.28
CA ALA A 694 6.80 18.96 34.92
C ALA A 694 6.98 20.27 35.72
N GLN A 695 8.20 20.63 36.10
CA GLN A 695 8.50 21.91 36.75
C GLN A 695 8.50 23.09 35.77
N GLU A 696 8.70 22.84 34.47
CA GLU A 696 8.91 23.87 33.47
C GLU A 696 7.78 24.00 32.45
N VAL A 697 7.04 22.91 32.19
CA VAL A 697 5.93 22.89 31.23
C VAL A 697 4.60 23.30 31.86
N ALA A 698 3.68 23.80 31.02
CA ALA A 698 2.29 24.01 31.42
C ALA A 698 1.50 22.68 31.43
N PHE A 699 1.81 21.78 30.49
CA PHE A 699 1.13 20.50 30.31
C PHE A 699 1.95 19.50 29.50
N PHE A 700 1.53 18.24 29.53
CA PHE A 700 2.02 17.18 28.65
C PHE A 700 0.92 16.69 27.70
N SER A 701 1.29 16.28 26.50
CA SER A 701 0.44 15.44 25.65
C SER A 701 1.23 14.22 25.19
N ILE A 702 0.73 13.02 25.43
CA ILE A 702 1.45 11.80 25.07
C ILE A 702 1.14 11.44 23.61
N GLY A 703 2.20 11.38 22.79
CA GLY A 703 2.13 10.87 21.42
C GLY A 703 2.36 9.36 21.42
N THR A 704 1.30 8.56 21.65
CA THR A 704 1.46 7.10 21.81
C THR A 704 2.04 6.41 20.60
N ASN A 705 1.88 6.97 19.39
CA ASN A 705 2.37 6.36 18.16
C ASN A 705 3.90 6.30 18.15
N ASP A 706 4.56 7.44 18.38
CA ASP A 706 6.02 7.53 18.44
C ASP A 706 6.56 6.93 19.75
N LEU A 707 5.84 7.12 20.88
CA LEU A 707 6.23 6.48 22.14
C LEU A 707 6.27 4.96 22.04
N THR A 708 5.27 4.34 21.40
CA THR A 708 5.22 2.89 21.17
C THR A 708 6.38 2.45 20.29
N GLN A 709 6.60 3.15 19.18
CA GLN A 709 7.68 2.85 18.24
C GLN A 709 9.05 2.86 18.92
N TYR A 710 9.39 3.90 19.68
CA TYR A 710 10.69 3.99 20.34
C TYR A 710 10.81 3.07 21.56
N THR A 711 9.71 2.78 22.26
CA THR A 711 9.73 1.89 23.43
C THR A 711 9.89 0.43 23.02
N LEU A 712 9.21 0.02 21.95
CA LEU A 712 9.26 -1.35 21.43
C LEU A 712 10.37 -1.55 20.40
N ALA A 713 10.99 -0.46 19.94
CA ALA A 713 11.92 -0.44 18.81
C ALA A 713 11.32 -1.10 17.54
N MET A 714 10.05 -0.82 17.29
CA MET A 714 9.29 -1.36 16.15
C MET A 714 8.76 -0.22 15.31
N ASP A 715 9.25 -0.12 14.08
CA ASP A 715 8.75 0.86 13.10
C ASP A 715 7.33 0.49 12.66
N ARG A 716 6.41 1.45 12.82
CA ARG A 716 5.00 1.30 12.42
C ARG A 716 4.80 1.26 10.90
N GLY A 717 5.76 1.73 10.11
CA GLY A 717 5.78 1.59 8.65
C GLY A 717 6.31 0.23 8.19
N HIS A 718 6.92 -0.56 9.09
CA HIS A 718 7.54 -1.82 8.70
C HIS A 718 6.49 -2.93 8.49
N PRO A 719 6.44 -3.58 7.31
CA PRO A 719 5.33 -4.46 6.91
C PRO A 719 5.11 -5.66 7.84
N VAL A 720 6.17 -6.18 8.45
CA VAL A 720 6.10 -7.31 9.40
C VAL A 720 5.85 -6.88 10.84
N LEU A 721 6.41 -5.74 11.27
CA LEU A 721 6.45 -5.34 12.69
C LEU A 721 5.28 -4.43 13.07
N ALA A 722 4.67 -3.75 12.10
CA ALA A 722 3.52 -2.87 12.33
C ALA A 722 2.38 -3.57 13.09
N LYS A 723 2.12 -4.85 12.82
CA LYS A 723 1.10 -5.65 13.51
C LYS A 723 1.42 -5.92 14.99
N GLN A 724 2.68 -5.81 15.38
CA GLN A 724 3.17 -6.04 16.75
C GLN A 724 3.31 -4.74 17.54
N ALA A 725 3.36 -3.59 16.86
CA ALA A 725 3.48 -2.26 17.45
C ALA A 725 2.15 -1.79 18.05
N ASP A 726 1.79 -2.34 19.21
CA ASP A 726 0.54 -2.06 19.90
C ASP A 726 0.71 -1.02 21.02
N GLY A 727 -0.03 0.09 20.95
CA GLY A 727 0.02 1.13 21.98
C GLY A 727 -0.58 0.74 23.34
N LEU A 728 -1.34 -0.36 23.41
CA LEU A 728 -1.80 -0.95 24.67
C LEU A 728 -0.81 -1.94 25.29
N HIS A 729 0.39 -2.09 24.71
CA HIS A 729 1.42 -2.93 25.29
C HIS A 729 1.75 -2.49 26.74
N PRO A 730 1.87 -3.42 27.71
CA PRO A 730 2.11 -3.07 29.12
C PRO A 730 3.32 -2.18 29.37
N ALA A 731 4.39 -2.30 28.57
CA ALA A 731 5.54 -1.41 28.65
C ALA A 731 5.16 0.06 28.36
N VAL A 732 4.36 0.30 27.33
CA VAL A 732 3.89 1.64 26.96
C VAL A 732 2.94 2.19 28.02
N LEU A 733 2.00 1.37 28.52
CA LEU A 733 1.09 1.78 29.60
C LEU A 733 1.83 2.16 30.89
N ARG A 734 2.92 1.46 31.23
CA ARG A 734 3.77 1.81 32.40
C ARG A 734 4.48 3.15 32.20
N LEU A 735 4.97 3.43 30.99
CA LEU A 735 5.56 4.73 30.67
C LEU A 735 4.52 5.86 30.76
N ILE A 736 3.32 5.64 30.22
CA ILE A 736 2.19 6.58 30.37
C ILE A 736 1.89 6.84 31.85
N HIS A 737 1.78 5.77 32.65
CA HIS A 737 1.52 5.89 34.08
C HIS A 737 2.59 6.70 34.81
N GLN A 738 3.87 6.44 34.51
CA GLN A 738 5.00 7.17 35.08
C GLN A 738 4.92 8.67 34.73
N THR A 739 4.61 9.02 33.49
CA THR A 739 4.42 10.42 33.08
C THR A 739 3.27 11.08 33.83
N VAL A 740 2.13 10.38 33.98
CA VAL A 740 0.97 10.91 34.71
C VAL A 740 1.30 11.15 36.18
N GLN A 741 1.96 10.20 36.85
CA GLN A 741 2.40 10.36 38.24
C GLN A 741 3.32 11.57 38.40
N ALA A 742 4.32 11.70 37.53
CA ALA A 742 5.24 12.84 37.54
C ALA A 742 4.50 14.18 37.38
N ALA A 743 3.58 14.28 36.42
CA ALA A 743 2.79 15.48 36.18
C ALA A 743 1.91 15.86 37.39
N GLN A 744 1.22 14.88 37.97
CA GLN A 744 0.32 15.07 39.12
C GLN A 744 1.07 15.61 40.34
N THR A 745 2.31 15.16 40.59
CA THR A 745 3.11 15.68 41.73
C THR A 745 3.42 17.18 41.62
N GLN A 746 3.38 17.74 40.40
CA GLN A 746 3.60 19.16 40.12
C GLN A 746 2.31 19.92 39.78
N GLY A 747 1.14 19.28 39.94
CA GLY A 747 -0.16 19.87 39.60
C GLY A 747 -0.35 20.15 38.10
N LYS A 748 0.37 19.43 37.24
CA LYS A 748 0.25 19.51 35.77
C LYS A 748 -0.73 18.45 35.27
N TRP A 749 -1.39 18.75 34.17
CA TRP A 749 -2.31 17.83 33.52
C TRP A 749 -1.64 17.12 32.34
N VAL A 750 -2.17 15.95 31.99
CA VAL A 750 -1.66 15.10 30.92
C VAL A 750 -2.80 14.78 29.96
N GLY A 751 -2.58 15.12 28.70
CA GLY A 751 -3.39 14.68 27.57
C GLY A 751 -2.77 13.50 26.83
N VAL A 752 -3.55 12.85 25.97
CA VAL A 752 -3.07 11.82 25.02
C VAL A 752 -3.67 12.08 23.65
N CYS A 753 -2.83 12.14 22.62
CA CYS A 753 -3.26 12.44 21.24
C CYS A 753 -2.98 11.31 20.23
N GLY A 754 -2.40 10.18 20.67
CA GLY A 754 -2.17 9.03 19.82
C GLY A 754 -3.40 8.11 19.69
N GLY A 755 -3.34 7.15 18.75
CA GLY A 755 -4.51 6.38 18.28
C GLY A 755 -5.28 5.65 19.39
N VAL A 756 -4.57 5.19 20.43
CA VAL A 756 -5.15 4.47 21.58
C VAL A 756 -6.24 5.30 22.31
N ALA A 757 -6.13 6.64 22.30
CA ALA A 757 -7.14 7.50 22.91
C ALA A 757 -8.51 7.42 22.20
N GLY A 758 -8.52 7.08 20.91
CA GLY A 758 -9.72 6.97 20.08
C GLY A 758 -10.46 5.63 20.22
N GLU A 759 -9.89 4.66 20.93
CA GLU A 759 -10.49 3.35 21.19
C GLU A 759 -11.22 3.34 22.54
N PRO A 760 -12.45 2.81 22.66
CA PRO A 760 -13.20 2.78 23.93
C PRO A 760 -12.47 2.11 25.10
N LEU A 761 -11.73 1.01 24.85
CA LEU A 761 -10.93 0.33 25.86
C LEU A 761 -9.70 1.18 26.25
N GLY A 762 -8.99 1.70 25.25
CA GLY A 762 -7.83 2.56 25.46
C GLY A 762 -8.18 3.82 26.24
N ALA A 763 -9.23 4.53 25.87
CA ALA A 763 -9.77 5.68 26.59
C ALA A 763 -10.05 5.35 28.07
N ALA A 764 -10.70 4.22 28.35
CA ALA A 764 -10.99 3.80 29.72
C ALA A 764 -9.71 3.53 30.52
N ILE A 765 -8.74 2.81 29.96
CA ILE A 765 -7.45 2.53 30.62
C ILE A 765 -6.70 3.84 30.87
N LEU A 766 -6.58 4.72 29.87
CA LEU A 766 -5.86 5.99 29.97
C LEU A 766 -6.44 6.90 31.06
N VAL A 767 -7.77 7.05 31.10
CA VAL A 767 -8.45 7.79 32.17
C VAL A 767 -8.19 7.16 33.54
N GLY A 768 -8.22 5.82 33.63
CA GLY A 768 -7.87 5.09 34.84
C GLY A 768 -6.43 5.30 35.31
N LEU A 769 -5.50 5.54 34.38
CA LEU A 769 -4.11 5.91 34.69
C LEU A 769 -3.98 7.36 35.17
N GLY A 770 -5.01 8.19 35.00
CA GLY A 770 -5.07 9.59 35.43
C GLY A 770 -4.91 10.63 34.32
N VAL A 771 -5.08 10.23 33.05
CA VAL A 771 -5.16 11.15 31.91
C VAL A 771 -6.45 11.96 31.98
N THR A 772 -6.36 13.27 31.76
CA THR A 772 -7.49 14.20 31.92
C THR A 772 -8.02 14.75 30.58
N GLU A 773 -7.23 14.66 29.51
CA GLU A 773 -7.60 15.08 28.15
C GLU A 773 -7.33 13.95 27.14
N LEU A 774 -8.31 13.61 26.32
CA LEU A 774 -8.18 12.64 25.23
C LEU A 774 -8.43 13.35 23.90
N SER A 775 -7.38 13.44 23.08
CA SER A 775 -7.44 14.02 21.75
C SER A 775 -7.54 12.90 20.70
N VAL A 776 -8.68 12.82 20.03
CA VAL A 776 -9.09 11.67 19.21
C VAL A 776 -9.43 12.08 17.78
N SER A 777 -9.56 11.13 16.85
CA SER A 777 -10.09 11.43 15.51
C SER A 777 -11.55 11.91 15.61
N ILE A 778 -11.95 12.81 14.72
CA ILE A 778 -13.29 13.41 14.70
C ILE A 778 -14.42 12.35 14.80
N PRO A 779 -14.39 11.24 14.04
CA PRO A 779 -15.44 10.21 14.13
C PRO A 779 -15.53 9.51 15.49
N SER A 780 -14.43 9.45 16.25
CA SER A 780 -14.37 8.76 17.54
C SER A 780 -14.88 9.60 18.73
N VAL A 781 -15.02 10.92 18.57
CA VAL A 781 -15.38 11.84 19.67
C VAL A 781 -16.66 11.41 20.39
N ALA A 782 -17.74 11.16 19.64
CA ALA A 782 -19.04 10.83 20.22
C ALA A 782 -19.03 9.48 20.96
N ALA A 783 -18.38 8.46 20.36
CA ALA A 783 -18.28 7.12 20.92
C ALA A 783 -17.42 7.09 22.22
N VAL A 784 -16.27 7.78 22.21
CA VAL A 784 -15.42 7.89 23.40
C VAL A 784 -16.16 8.60 24.54
N LYS A 785 -16.83 9.72 24.25
CA LYS A 785 -17.64 10.42 25.24
C LYS A 785 -18.73 9.54 25.84
N ALA A 786 -19.46 8.81 25.00
CA ALA A 786 -20.52 7.90 25.47
C ALA A 786 -19.96 6.76 26.33
N LYS A 787 -18.83 6.16 25.93
CA LYS A 787 -18.15 5.14 26.73
C LYS A 787 -17.76 5.67 28.11
N LEU A 788 -17.11 6.83 28.18
CA LEU A 788 -16.68 7.42 29.45
C LEU A 788 -17.85 7.76 30.38
N ARG A 789 -18.96 8.26 29.83
CA ARG A 789 -20.20 8.50 30.60
C ARG A 789 -20.82 7.24 31.20
N SER A 790 -20.51 6.07 30.65
CA SER A 790 -21.02 4.78 31.16
C SER A 790 -20.19 4.18 32.31
N LEU A 791 -19.04 4.78 32.64
CA LEU A 791 -18.08 4.26 33.62
C LEU A 791 -17.93 5.21 34.81
N SER A 792 -17.42 4.72 35.93
CA SER A 792 -16.89 5.53 37.04
C SER A 792 -15.36 5.59 36.98
N LEU A 793 -14.75 6.62 37.57
CA LEU A 793 -13.30 6.71 37.67
C LEU A 793 -12.72 5.52 38.47
N THR A 794 -13.45 5.03 39.46
CA THR A 794 -13.01 3.86 40.24
C THR A 794 -12.91 2.61 39.36
N GLN A 795 -13.90 2.38 38.49
CA GLN A 795 -13.89 1.25 37.55
C GLN A 795 -12.72 1.34 36.57
N THR A 796 -12.45 2.52 36.02
CA THR A 796 -11.34 2.70 35.08
C THR A 796 -9.99 2.55 35.77
N GLN A 797 -9.84 3.02 37.01
CA GLN A 797 -8.63 2.82 37.82
C GLN A 797 -8.35 1.34 38.08
N ASP A 798 -9.37 0.54 38.39
CA ASP A 798 -9.20 -0.90 38.59
C ASP A 798 -8.86 -1.64 37.29
N LEU A 799 -9.49 -1.25 36.17
CA LEU A 799 -9.11 -1.73 34.84
C LEU A 799 -7.66 -1.40 34.50
N ALA A 800 -7.23 -0.17 34.76
CA ALA A 800 -5.85 0.28 34.51
C ALA A 800 -4.84 -0.49 35.37
N LYS A 801 -5.14 -0.78 36.65
CA LYS A 801 -4.29 -1.63 37.50
C LYS A 801 -4.11 -3.02 36.92
N HIS A 802 -5.18 -3.65 36.42
CA HIS A 802 -5.08 -4.95 35.74
C HIS A 802 -4.25 -4.85 34.46
N ALA A 803 -4.48 -3.82 33.64
CA ALA A 803 -3.73 -3.61 32.40
C ALA A 803 -2.22 -3.44 32.64
N LEU A 804 -1.82 -2.74 33.70
CA LEU A 804 -0.41 -2.59 34.10
C LEU A 804 0.23 -3.92 34.56
N ALA A 805 -0.57 -4.84 35.09
CA ALA A 805 -0.15 -6.15 35.58
C ALA A 805 -0.03 -7.22 34.48
N CYS A 806 -0.65 -7.01 33.32
CA CYS A 806 -0.53 -7.90 32.16
C CYS A 806 0.92 -8.02 31.64
N GLN A 807 1.18 -9.11 30.93
CA GLN A 807 2.47 -9.45 30.35
C GLN A 807 2.53 -9.19 28.83
N SER A 808 1.38 -9.05 28.17
CA SER A 808 1.30 -8.81 26.72
C SER A 808 0.16 -7.86 26.34
N ALA A 809 0.24 -7.27 25.15
CA ALA A 809 -0.85 -6.46 24.60
C ALA A 809 -2.14 -7.27 24.41
N ALA A 810 -2.01 -8.55 24.02
CA ALA A 810 -3.15 -9.46 23.85
C ALA A 810 -3.91 -9.67 25.17
N GLU A 811 -3.21 -9.83 26.29
CA GLU A 811 -3.83 -9.91 27.62
C GLU A 811 -4.54 -8.62 28.00
N VAL A 812 -3.94 -7.45 27.73
CA VAL A 812 -4.57 -6.15 27.98
C VAL A 812 -5.86 -6.00 27.17
N ARG A 813 -5.82 -6.35 25.88
CA ARG A 813 -6.99 -6.30 25.00
C ARG A 813 -8.09 -7.28 25.38
N ALA A 814 -7.79 -8.32 26.16
CA ALA A 814 -8.77 -9.26 26.68
C ALA A 814 -9.49 -8.76 27.96
N LEU A 815 -9.04 -7.65 28.56
CA LEU A 815 -9.67 -7.06 29.74
C LEU A 815 -11.04 -6.44 29.40
N ARG A 816 -11.92 -6.39 30.40
CA ARG A 816 -13.32 -5.92 30.27
C ARG A 816 -13.65 -4.79 31.22
#